data_AF-A0A5A7RZ40-F1
#
_entry.id   AF-A0A5A7RZ40-F1
#
_cell.length_a   1.000
_cell.length_b   1.000
_cell.length_c   1.000
_cell.angle_alpha   90.00
_cell.angle_beta   90.00
_cell.angle_gamma   90.00
#
_symmetry.space_group_name_H-M   'P 1'
#
loop_
_entity.id
_entity.type
_entity.pdbx_description
1 polymer ?
#
loop_
_entity_poly.entity_id
_entity_poly.type
_entity_poly.pdbx_seq_one_letter_code
_entity_poly.pdbx_strand_id
1 'polypeptide(L)'
;MKSWHPLLIRYAIYKPLVVYLLNMDLRETLNLNFFRENGFIRKKCKSCGSYFWTLDEKRELCGDQPCVDFSFIGNPITKRPYTIDEMREEFLSYFESKGHTRIKPYPVVARWRKDIYLTIASIADFQPHVTSGQSKPPANPLVISQPSIRLNDLEEVGVSGKHLTIFEMMGHHAFNSRDNYIYWTEETTEYCHEFLTDRLGIKEETITYKESIWEGGGNAGPCLEVLSGGLEVATLVFMSLAEDENGDFEIEGKKYSEMPLKVVDTGYGLERLTWVSRGTETIYDVLYPEVIEHIQNTSKSVEPRYVYALADHTKCLAFMLGDGIVPSNVKAGYLARLMIRRSLRFMEHLGVDEPLFSLVDLHLRNLKKSFPHLSRARKRIEEILEIETEKYRETLTRGKRFVDKLLEKKKSIDVNSLIELYDAHGIHPEMVRRIAEERGMKIEIPENFDSLVAELHSKEKKGEEEEKIAIPELPETRTLYYEDAYLRKFRATVLWSGDVNGRKAIILDRTAFYPEGGGQPSDTGKLLYDSREIKVVDVQKVNGIIIHYTDDIIPKNREVEGVIDWDRRYSLMKHHTATHIINSACRKVLGDHVWQAGSQLDVDMARFDFSHYKSLSSEDIKRIEEVANEIVRKGIDVIKEFLDRSEAEKRYGFILYQGGVPEGRTIRVVRIPDVDVEACGGTHLDNTSEVERIRIVRGERIQDGVDRVVFVAGKENVERMESKEKENLNRIVNKLSTRFVIKEIESDAGYVLFRVYHGCFLFLLTG
;
A
#
# COMPACT_ATOMS: atom_id res chain seq x y z
N MET A 1 -52.39 -40.21 -12.16
CA MET A 1 -51.30 -40.55 -13.10
C MET A 1 -50.39 -39.33 -13.19
N LYS A 2 -49.21 -39.42 -12.55
CA LYS A 2 -47.88 -39.35 -13.19
C LYS A 2 -47.58 -37.94 -13.74
N SER A 3 -46.55 -37.22 -13.32
CA SER A 3 -45.29 -37.61 -12.67
C SER A 3 -44.62 -36.38 -12.07
N TRP A 4 -44.27 -36.51 -10.80
CA TRP A 4 -43.30 -35.68 -10.10
C TRP A 4 -41.91 -35.93 -10.69
N HIS A 5 -41.10 -34.87 -10.84
CA HIS A 5 -39.65 -35.00 -10.99
C HIS A 5 -38.95 -34.03 -10.02
N PRO A 6 -37.90 -34.48 -9.31
CA PRO A 6 -37.38 -33.84 -8.11
C PRO A 6 -36.07 -33.08 -8.41
N LEU A 7 -35.79 -32.00 -7.66
CA LEU A 7 -34.44 -31.49 -7.35
C LEU A 7 -34.54 -30.25 -6.42
N LEU A 8 -35.25 -30.40 -5.29
CA LEU A 8 -35.37 -29.36 -4.25
C LEU A 8 -34.82 -29.80 -2.89
N ILE A 9 -34.03 -30.86 -2.82
CA ILE A 9 -33.43 -31.32 -1.57
C ILE A 9 -31.98 -31.73 -1.83
N ARG A 10 -31.04 -30.81 -1.57
CA ARG A 10 -29.65 -31.03 -1.14
C ARG A 10 -28.90 -29.69 -1.08
N TYR A 11 -29.05 -28.96 0.03
CA TYR A 11 -28.02 -28.05 0.58
C TYR A 11 -28.29 -27.76 2.07
N ALA A 12 -28.81 -28.77 2.78
CA ALA A 12 -28.78 -28.85 4.23
C ALA A 12 -28.12 -30.18 4.55
N ILE A 13 -27.30 -30.22 5.60
CA ILE A 13 -26.42 -31.34 6.03
C ILE A 13 -24.99 -31.20 5.47
N TYR A 14 -24.25 -30.23 6.02
CA TYR A 14 -22.86 -30.35 6.54
C TYR A 14 -22.33 -28.98 7.09
N LYS A 15 -23.21 -28.14 7.65
CA LYS A 15 -22.83 -26.89 8.35
C LYS A 15 -22.98 -26.85 9.90
N PRO A 16 -23.48 -27.87 10.66
CA PRO A 16 -23.76 -27.64 12.08
C PRO A 16 -22.58 -27.84 13.04
N LEU A 17 -21.45 -28.44 12.64
CA LEU A 17 -20.37 -28.71 13.61
C LEU A 17 -19.41 -27.52 13.84
N VAL A 18 -19.12 -26.72 12.81
CA VAL A 18 -18.09 -25.65 12.88
C VAL A 18 -18.64 -24.36 13.51
N VAL A 19 -19.90 -24.00 13.22
CA VAL A 19 -20.58 -22.84 13.83
C VAL A 19 -20.88 -23.07 15.33
N TYR A 20 -20.91 -24.33 15.79
CA TYR A 20 -21.14 -24.66 17.20
C TYR A 20 -19.88 -24.46 18.06
N LEU A 21 -18.68 -24.69 17.49
CA LEU A 21 -17.40 -24.48 18.19
C LEU A 21 -17.13 -22.98 18.44
N LEU A 22 -17.41 -22.11 17.46
CA LEU A 22 -17.24 -20.64 17.60
C LEU A 22 -18.26 -19.98 18.55
N ASN A 23 -19.50 -20.47 18.62
CA ASN A 23 -20.48 -19.95 19.58
C ASN A 23 -20.15 -20.32 21.04
N MET A 24 -19.41 -21.41 21.27
CA MET A 24 -18.89 -21.73 22.60
C MET A 24 -17.74 -20.78 22.98
N ASP A 25 -16.86 -20.43 22.03
CA ASP A 25 -15.70 -19.55 22.27
C ASP A 25 -16.08 -18.08 22.50
N LEU A 26 -17.04 -17.51 21.74
CA LEU A 26 -17.51 -16.13 21.96
C LEU A 26 -18.06 -15.93 23.38
N ARG A 27 -18.89 -16.87 23.84
CA ARG A 27 -19.51 -16.78 25.17
C ARG A 27 -18.47 -16.97 26.27
N GLU A 28 -17.48 -17.82 26.08
CA GLU A 28 -16.41 -18.00 27.06
C GLU A 28 -15.49 -16.79 27.13
N THR A 29 -15.09 -16.24 25.99
CA THR A 29 -14.15 -15.11 25.92
C THR A 29 -14.77 -13.77 26.33
N LEU A 30 -16.07 -13.53 26.04
CA LEU A 30 -16.74 -12.25 26.28
C LEU A 30 -17.63 -12.23 27.55
N ASN A 31 -17.65 -13.31 28.34
CA ASN A 31 -18.34 -13.36 29.64
C ASN A 31 -17.41 -12.88 30.77
N LEU A 32 -17.24 -11.56 30.82
CA LEU A 32 -16.26 -10.87 31.66
C LEU A 32 -16.71 -10.73 33.12
N ASN A 33 -15.75 -10.73 34.05
CA ASN A 33 -15.98 -10.36 35.44
C ASN A 33 -16.44 -8.91 35.56
N PHE A 34 -15.86 -8.02 34.76
CA PHE A 34 -16.26 -6.62 34.66
C PHE A 34 -17.79 -6.47 34.57
N PHE A 35 -18.45 -7.21 33.67
CA PHE A 35 -19.90 -7.12 33.52
C PHE A 35 -20.66 -7.64 34.74
N ARG A 36 -20.24 -8.77 35.31
CA ARG A 36 -20.92 -9.39 36.45
C ARG A 36 -20.81 -8.56 37.72
N GLU A 37 -19.64 -7.98 37.96
CA GLU A 37 -19.35 -7.19 39.15
C GLU A 37 -19.98 -5.80 39.08
N ASN A 38 -20.14 -5.24 37.88
CA ASN A 38 -20.74 -3.92 37.66
C ASN A 38 -22.25 -3.99 37.31
N GLY A 39 -22.91 -5.14 37.49
CA GLY A 39 -24.37 -5.24 37.36
C GLY A 39 -24.91 -5.30 35.92
N PHE A 40 -24.06 -5.50 34.91
CA PHE A 40 -24.51 -5.69 33.54
C PHE A 40 -25.21 -7.03 33.38
N ILE A 41 -26.29 -7.02 32.59
CA ILE A 41 -27.03 -8.21 32.20
C ILE A 41 -26.84 -8.50 30.71
N ARG A 42 -26.57 -9.78 30.40
CA ARG A 42 -26.48 -10.27 29.03
C ARG A 42 -27.88 -10.52 28.47
N LYS A 43 -28.23 -9.89 27.35
CA LYS A 43 -29.52 -10.02 26.66
C LYS A 43 -29.31 -10.37 25.20
N LYS A 44 -30.38 -10.81 24.53
CA LYS A 44 -30.42 -11.04 23.09
C LYS A 44 -31.30 -9.98 22.44
N CYS A 45 -30.77 -9.27 21.44
CA CYS A 45 -31.50 -8.23 20.73
C CYS A 45 -32.70 -8.84 20.00
N LYS A 46 -33.90 -8.27 20.19
CA LYS A 46 -35.11 -8.73 19.50
C LYS A 46 -35.13 -8.46 18.00
N SER A 47 -34.32 -7.51 17.52
CA SER A 47 -34.26 -7.12 16.11
C SER A 47 -33.20 -7.92 15.33
N CYS A 48 -31.90 -7.75 15.65
CA CYS A 48 -30.82 -8.41 14.92
C CYS A 48 -30.41 -9.79 15.47
N GLY A 49 -30.88 -10.17 16.67
CA GLY A 49 -30.55 -11.45 17.29
C GLY A 49 -29.16 -11.53 17.93
N SER A 50 -28.31 -10.50 17.83
CA SER A 50 -27.01 -10.44 18.52
C SER A 50 -27.17 -10.42 20.04
N TYR A 51 -26.21 -11.00 20.75
CA TYR A 51 -26.11 -10.85 22.20
C TYR A 51 -25.45 -9.53 22.55
N PHE A 52 -25.85 -8.92 23.67
CA PHE A 52 -25.28 -7.68 24.15
C PHE A 52 -25.41 -7.56 25.67
N TRP A 53 -24.55 -6.75 26.28
CA TRP A 53 -24.57 -6.42 27.71
C TRP A 53 -25.14 -5.03 27.93
N THR A 54 -25.96 -4.87 28.97
CA THR A 54 -26.57 -3.58 29.34
C THR A 54 -26.84 -3.50 30.84
N LEU A 55 -26.86 -2.29 31.40
CA LEU A 55 -27.37 -2.03 32.76
C LEU A 55 -28.89 -1.85 32.80
N ASP A 56 -29.54 -1.64 31.66
CA ASP A 56 -30.99 -1.42 31.58
C ASP A 56 -31.76 -2.74 31.50
N GLU A 57 -32.35 -3.15 32.62
CA GLU A 57 -33.20 -4.34 32.73
C GLU A 57 -34.33 -4.38 31.71
N LYS A 58 -34.84 -3.23 31.27
CA LYS A 58 -35.98 -3.12 30.35
C LYS A 58 -35.56 -3.08 28.88
N ARG A 59 -34.27 -2.84 28.58
CA ARG A 59 -33.78 -2.71 27.20
C ARG A 59 -33.92 -4.01 26.40
N GLU A 60 -34.59 -3.98 25.25
CA GLU A 60 -34.80 -5.17 24.41
C GLU A 60 -33.97 -5.19 23.12
N LEU A 61 -33.31 -4.08 22.80
CA LEU A 61 -32.57 -3.85 21.56
C LEU A 61 -31.11 -3.52 21.88
N CYS A 62 -30.19 -3.91 21.01
CA CYS A 62 -28.75 -3.83 21.26
C CYS A 62 -28.22 -2.40 21.42
N GLY A 63 -28.93 -1.37 20.94
CA GLY A 63 -28.46 0.02 20.98
C GLY A 63 -27.69 0.45 19.73
N ASP A 64 -27.72 -0.34 18.67
CA ASP A 64 -27.05 -0.07 17.40
C ASP A 64 -28.06 0.26 16.30
N GLN A 65 -27.64 0.98 15.27
CA GLN A 65 -28.39 1.15 14.02
C GLN A 65 -28.28 -0.12 13.16
N PRO A 66 -29.37 -0.59 12.52
CA PRO A 66 -30.69 0.02 12.41
C PRO A 66 -31.69 -0.43 13.48
N CYS A 67 -31.25 -1.09 14.57
CA CYS A 67 -32.17 -1.55 15.61
C CYS A 67 -32.78 -0.41 16.42
N VAL A 68 -32.07 0.70 16.61
CA VAL A 68 -32.55 1.92 17.29
C VAL A 68 -32.12 3.18 16.55
N ASP A 69 -32.89 4.26 16.68
CA ASP A 69 -32.53 5.59 16.17
C ASP A 69 -31.46 6.30 17.00
N PHE A 70 -30.80 7.30 16.39
CA PHE A 70 -29.86 8.15 17.09
C PHE A 70 -30.58 9.04 18.11
N SER A 71 -30.26 8.88 19.40
CA SER A 71 -30.89 9.66 20.47
C SER A 71 -30.10 10.92 20.85
N PHE A 72 -28.84 11.04 20.40
CA PHE A 72 -27.95 12.15 20.77
C PHE A 72 -28.10 13.39 19.86
N ILE A 73 -28.82 13.29 18.74
CA ILE A 73 -29.08 14.43 17.85
C ILE A 73 -29.93 15.47 18.59
N GLY A 74 -29.43 16.70 18.67
CA GLY A 74 -29.98 17.78 19.49
C GLY A 74 -29.78 17.61 21.00
N ASN A 75 -29.30 16.45 21.47
CA ASN A 75 -29.11 16.11 22.87
C ASN A 75 -27.74 15.46 23.10
N PRO A 76 -26.64 16.22 23.08
CA PRO A 76 -25.29 15.67 23.25
C PRO A 76 -25.17 14.85 24.54
N ILE A 77 -24.44 13.73 24.46
CA ILE A 77 -24.39 12.73 25.53
C ILE A 77 -23.10 12.76 26.36
N THR A 78 -22.19 13.68 26.08
CA THR A 78 -20.95 13.90 26.84
C THR A 78 -21.07 15.12 27.76
N LYS A 79 -20.19 15.24 28.75
CA LYS A 79 -20.19 16.34 29.74
C LYS A 79 -20.02 17.75 29.15
N ARG A 80 -19.39 17.85 27.98
CA ARG A 80 -19.19 19.08 27.20
C ARG A 80 -19.03 18.75 25.71
N PRO A 81 -19.21 19.71 24.80
CA PRO A 81 -18.78 19.55 23.41
C PRO A 81 -17.26 19.53 23.28
N TYR A 82 -16.75 18.75 22.34
CA TYR A 82 -15.33 18.68 21.98
C TYR A 82 -15.12 19.11 20.53
N THR A 83 -13.95 19.67 20.24
CA THR A 83 -13.36 19.69 18.89
C THR A 83 -12.63 18.38 18.60
N ILE A 84 -12.31 18.13 17.33
CA ILE A 84 -11.51 16.97 16.91
C ILE A 84 -10.15 16.93 17.62
N ASP A 85 -9.47 18.08 17.73
CA ASP A 85 -8.18 18.15 18.41
C ASP A 85 -8.28 17.88 19.92
N GLU A 86 -9.32 18.39 20.58
CA GLU A 86 -9.53 18.12 22.01
C GLU A 86 -9.90 16.66 22.26
N MET A 87 -10.82 16.09 21.48
CA MET A 87 -11.21 14.68 21.64
C MET A 87 -10.01 13.74 21.42
N ARG A 88 -9.18 14.03 20.40
CA ARG A 88 -7.95 13.28 20.16
C ARG A 88 -7.01 13.35 21.38
N GLU A 89 -6.83 14.54 21.94
CA GLU A 89 -5.94 14.72 23.09
C GLU A 89 -6.50 14.10 24.38
N GLU A 90 -7.80 14.14 24.61
CA GLU A 90 -8.44 13.45 25.74
C GLU A 90 -8.21 11.94 25.69
N PHE A 91 -8.33 11.33 24.50
CA PHE A 91 -8.07 9.92 24.32
C PHE A 91 -6.59 9.58 24.53
N LEU A 92 -5.69 10.29 23.84
CA LEU A 92 -4.26 9.99 23.90
C LEU A 92 -3.69 10.20 25.31
N SER A 93 -4.02 11.32 25.95
CA SER A 93 -3.55 11.62 27.31
C SER A 93 -4.13 10.69 28.37
N TYR A 94 -5.37 10.21 28.19
CA TYR A 94 -5.97 9.22 29.07
C TYR A 94 -5.16 7.91 29.05
N PHE A 95 -4.87 7.34 27.88
CA PHE A 95 -4.09 6.12 27.80
C PHE A 95 -2.61 6.32 28.16
N GLU A 96 -2.02 7.50 27.89
CA GLU A 96 -0.70 7.84 28.44
C GLU A 96 -0.70 7.78 29.98
N SER A 97 -1.78 8.24 30.64
CA SER A 97 -1.93 8.14 32.09
C SER A 97 -2.12 6.70 32.60
N LYS A 98 -2.50 5.76 31.73
CA LYS A 98 -2.59 4.31 32.00
C LYS A 98 -1.30 3.56 31.66
N GLY A 99 -0.24 4.26 31.24
CA GLY A 99 1.07 3.67 30.94
C GLY A 99 1.28 3.29 29.47
N HIS A 100 0.34 3.62 28.57
CA HIS A 100 0.52 3.41 27.14
C HIS A 100 1.48 4.44 26.57
N THR A 101 2.36 4.00 25.67
CA THR A 101 3.24 4.94 24.95
C THR A 101 2.52 5.50 23.74
N ARG A 102 2.46 6.83 23.62
CA ARG A 102 1.89 7.52 22.45
C ARG A 102 2.78 7.33 21.22
N ILE A 103 2.19 6.84 20.14
CA ILE A 103 2.84 6.62 18.84
C ILE A 103 2.31 7.63 17.82
N LYS A 104 3.19 8.06 16.90
CA LYS A 104 2.79 8.92 15.77
C LYS A 104 2.02 8.10 14.73
N PRO A 105 1.02 8.69 14.05
CA PRO A 105 0.32 8.01 12.98
C PRO A 105 1.27 7.59 11.85
N TYR A 106 0.98 6.43 11.29
CA TYR A 106 1.55 5.90 10.05
C TYR A 106 0.88 6.59 8.85
N PRO A 107 1.51 6.60 7.66
CA PRO A 107 0.87 7.15 6.46
C PRO A 107 -0.35 6.32 6.06
N VAL A 108 -1.29 6.92 5.33
CA VAL A 108 -2.50 6.21 4.83
C VAL A 108 -2.18 5.21 3.72
N VAL A 109 -0.97 5.26 3.15
CA VAL A 109 -0.46 4.29 2.19
C VAL A 109 0.39 3.24 2.92
N ALA A 110 0.02 1.96 2.80
CA ALA A 110 0.55 0.87 3.60
C ALA A 110 1.92 0.37 3.10
N ARG A 111 2.97 1.20 3.25
CA ARG A 111 4.33 0.94 2.72
C ARG A 111 5.06 -0.24 3.37
N TRP A 112 4.63 -0.67 4.55
CA TRP A 112 5.24 -1.75 5.35
C TRP A 112 4.66 -3.13 5.08
N ARG A 113 3.68 -3.24 4.18
CA ARG A 113 3.03 -4.52 3.82
C ARG A 113 2.74 -4.58 2.31
N LYS A 114 2.30 -5.74 1.82
CA LYS A 114 2.10 -6.01 0.38
C LYS A 114 0.66 -6.36 0.03
N ASP A 115 -0.11 -6.84 0.99
CA ASP A 115 -1.44 -7.43 0.79
C ASP A 115 -2.58 -6.40 0.65
N ILE A 116 -2.45 -5.23 1.27
CA ILE A 116 -3.38 -4.10 1.14
C ILE A 116 -2.62 -2.81 0.78
N TYR A 117 -3.28 -1.90 0.06
CA TYR A 117 -2.64 -0.66 -0.39
C TYR A 117 -2.81 0.53 0.58
N LEU A 118 -3.90 0.56 1.33
CA LEU A 118 -4.25 1.66 2.23
C LEU A 118 -4.39 1.16 3.67
N THR A 119 -4.14 2.04 4.62
CA THR A 119 -4.36 1.79 6.05
C THR A 119 -5.86 1.80 6.35
N ILE A 120 -6.43 0.65 6.72
CA ILE A 120 -7.89 0.47 6.91
C ILE A 120 -8.35 0.53 8.38
N ALA A 121 -7.39 0.44 9.31
CA ALA A 121 -7.57 0.42 10.75
C ALA A 121 -6.22 0.69 11.45
N SER A 122 -6.23 1.10 12.72
CA SER A 122 -4.98 1.29 13.49
C SER A 122 -4.14 0.02 13.61
N ILE A 123 -4.78 -1.15 13.75
CA ILE A 123 -4.05 -2.43 13.80
C ILE A 123 -3.31 -2.76 12.51
N ALA A 124 -3.74 -2.21 11.37
CA ALA A 124 -3.12 -2.46 10.08
C ALA A 124 -1.66 -1.97 10.02
N ASP A 125 -1.29 -1.02 10.89
CA ASP A 125 0.07 -0.49 11.09
C ASP A 125 1.05 -1.55 11.60
N PHE A 126 0.52 -2.54 12.34
CA PHE A 126 1.31 -3.57 13.03
C PHE A 126 1.22 -4.93 12.34
N GLN A 127 0.30 -5.08 11.39
CA GLN A 127 0.13 -6.28 10.58
C GLN A 127 1.07 -6.30 9.35
N PRO A 128 1.49 -7.50 8.90
CA PRO A 128 1.41 -8.78 9.60
C PRO A 128 2.60 -9.01 10.54
N HIS A 129 3.64 -8.17 10.47
CA HIS A 129 4.95 -8.48 11.06
C HIS A 129 4.95 -8.46 12.59
N VAL A 130 4.27 -7.50 13.23
CA VAL A 130 4.18 -7.46 14.70
C VAL A 130 3.19 -8.49 15.21
N THR A 131 2.02 -8.61 14.56
CA THR A 131 0.97 -9.55 14.99
C THR A 131 1.40 -11.02 14.87
N SER A 132 2.27 -11.35 13.91
CA SER A 132 2.89 -12.69 13.79
C SER A 132 4.09 -12.92 14.73
N GLY A 133 4.56 -11.88 15.42
CA GLY A 133 5.77 -11.95 16.26
C GLY A 133 7.10 -11.88 15.51
N GLN A 134 7.08 -11.64 14.19
CA GLN A 134 8.29 -11.42 13.39
C GLN A 134 8.98 -10.08 13.74
N SER A 135 8.23 -9.09 14.20
CA SER A 135 8.73 -7.79 14.63
C SER A 135 8.23 -7.46 16.03
N LYS A 136 8.99 -6.65 16.76
CA LYS A 136 8.50 -6.08 18.02
C LYS A 136 7.59 -4.88 17.72
N PRO A 137 6.54 -4.65 18.54
CA PRO A 137 5.79 -3.40 18.43
C PRO A 137 6.69 -2.21 18.81
N PRO A 138 6.40 -0.99 18.32
CA PRO A 138 7.20 0.20 18.64
C PRO A 138 7.15 0.57 20.13
N ALA A 139 6.08 0.16 20.83
CA ALA A 139 5.96 0.17 22.29
C ALA A 139 4.91 -0.87 22.72
N ASN A 140 4.86 -1.26 23.99
CA ASN A 140 3.87 -2.20 24.50
C ASN A 140 3.55 -1.94 25.98
N PRO A 141 2.33 -1.50 26.34
CA PRO A 141 1.24 -1.17 25.43
C PRO A 141 1.44 0.18 24.74
N LEU A 142 0.70 0.44 23.68
CA LEU A 142 0.79 1.67 22.89
C LEU A 142 -0.58 2.31 22.66
N VAL A 143 -0.59 3.63 22.38
CA VAL A 143 -1.79 4.38 21.99
C VAL A 143 -1.51 5.23 20.75
N ILE A 144 -2.46 5.30 19.82
CA ILE A 144 -2.34 6.00 18.53
C ILE A 144 -3.68 6.62 18.10
N SER A 145 -3.62 7.67 17.28
CA SER A 145 -4.76 8.19 16.51
C SER A 145 -4.40 8.06 15.03
N GLN A 146 -4.89 7.01 14.38
CA GLN A 146 -4.45 6.60 13.04
C GLN A 146 -5.47 7.01 11.96
N PRO A 147 -5.13 7.95 11.06
CA PRO A 147 -5.91 8.18 9.84
C PRO A 147 -6.04 6.88 9.03
N SER A 148 -7.27 6.49 8.77
CA SER A 148 -7.64 5.25 8.09
C SER A 148 -8.58 5.56 6.94
N ILE A 149 -8.38 4.90 5.80
CA ILE A 149 -9.23 5.04 4.62
C ILE A 149 -10.01 3.75 4.39
N ARG A 150 -11.33 3.88 4.23
CA ARG A 150 -12.24 2.79 3.89
C ARG A 150 -13.05 3.18 2.67
N LEU A 151 -12.94 2.39 1.60
CA LEU A 151 -13.60 2.64 0.32
C LEU A 151 -14.69 1.61 -0.02
N ASN A 152 -14.96 0.68 0.89
CA ASN A 152 -16.00 -0.35 0.75
C ASN A 152 -17.43 0.20 0.98
N ASP A 153 -17.55 1.37 1.62
CA ASP A 153 -18.83 2.02 1.94
C ASP A 153 -18.98 3.37 1.20
N LEU A 154 -18.37 3.51 0.01
CA LEU A 154 -18.30 4.79 -0.72
C LEU A 154 -19.67 5.39 -1.04
N GLU A 155 -20.69 4.56 -1.23
CA GLU A 155 -22.05 4.98 -1.53
C GLU A 155 -22.84 5.45 -0.31
N GLU A 156 -22.46 4.99 0.89
CA GLU A 156 -23.08 5.38 2.17
C GLU A 156 -22.59 6.74 2.67
N VAL A 157 -21.45 7.20 2.17
CA VAL A 157 -20.89 8.53 2.45
C VAL A 157 -21.80 9.60 1.84
N GLY A 158 -22.23 10.53 2.69
CA GLY A 158 -23.25 11.54 2.42
C GLY A 158 -24.70 11.04 2.54
N VAL A 159 -24.94 9.74 2.65
CA VAL A 159 -26.31 9.18 2.77
C VAL A 159 -26.66 8.88 4.21
N SER A 160 -25.84 8.05 4.87
CA SER A 160 -26.09 7.53 6.20
C SER A 160 -25.91 8.53 7.35
N GLY A 161 -25.35 9.71 7.07
CA GLY A 161 -24.99 10.70 8.09
C GLY A 161 -23.76 10.35 8.96
N LYS A 162 -23.24 9.11 8.90
CA LYS A 162 -22.16 8.61 9.78
C LYS A 162 -20.91 8.03 9.08
N HIS A 163 -21.02 7.63 7.81
CA HIS A 163 -19.90 7.01 7.09
C HIS A 163 -18.97 8.07 6.51
N LEU A 164 -17.67 7.77 6.55
CA LEU A 164 -16.60 8.61 6.03
C LEU A 164 -15.68 7.73 5.20
N THR A 165 -15.12 8.27 4.11
CA THR A 165 -14.03 7.61 3.39
C THR A 165 -12.73 7.67 4.15
N ILE A 166 -12.51 8.73 4.91
CA ILE A 166 -11.35 8.92 5.78
C ILE A 166 -11.76 9.35 7.19
N PHE A 167 -11.21 8.68 8.18
CA PHE A 167 -11.46 8.96 9.58
C PHE A 167 -10.23 8.62 10.42
N GLU A 168 -10.14 9.13 11.63
CA GLU A 168 -9.10 8.74 12.57
C GLU A 168 -9.62 7.63 13.49
N MET A 169 -9.04 6.45 13.35
CA MET A 169 -9.23 5.35 14.28
C MET A 169 -8.24 5.51 15.42
N MET A 170 -8.73 5.96 16.57
CA MET A 170 -7.94 5.96 17.79
C MET A 170 -7.90 4.55 18.37
N GLY A 171 -6.72 4.08 18.77
CA GLY A 171 -6.54 2.72 19.24
C GLY A 171 -5.51 2.64 20.36
N HIS A 172 -5.81 1.83 21.37
CA HIS A 172 -4.84 1.35 22.34
C HIS A 172 -4.60 -0.14 22.11
N HIS A 173 -3.34 -0.51 21.95
CA HIS A 173 -2.94 -1.86 21.56
C HIS A 173 -1.99 -2.48 22.58
N ALA A 174 -2.18 -3.77 22.85
CA ALA A 174 -1.30 -4.60 23.67
C ALA A 174 -1.00 -5.91 22.96
N PHE A 175 0.28 -6.27 22.89
CA PHE A 175 0.75 -7.46 22.17
C PHE A 175 1.25 -8.47 23.20
N ASN A 176 0.45 -9.48 23.49
CA ASN A 176 0.72 -10.44 24.56
C ASN A 176 1.36 -11.71 24.01
N SER A 177 2.56 -12.04 24.49
CA SER A 177 3.17 -13.35 24.32
C SER A 177 3.06 -14.14 25.61
N ARG A 178 3.46 -15.43 25.60
CA ARG A 178 3.53 -16.25 26.83
C ARG A 178 4.46 -15.65 27.89
N ASP A 179 5.55 -15.03 27.46
CA ASP A 179 6.59 -14.48 28.34
C ASP A 179 6.38 -13.00 28.69
N ASN A 180 5.51 -12.31 27.96
CA ASN A 180 5.26 -10.88 28.12
C ASN A 180 3.76 -10.59 27.96
N TYR A 181 3.05 -10.69 29.09
CA TYR A 181 1.63 -10.38 29.20
C TYR A 181 1.45 -8.99 29.80
N ILE A 182 0.63 -8.17 29.15
CA ILE A 182 0.34 -6.79 29.55
C ILE A 182 -1.07 -6.70 30.14
N TYR A 183 -2.10 -6.93 29.32
CA TYR A 183 -3.50 -7.03 29.72
C TYR A 183 -4.33 -7.68 28.59
N TRP A 184 -5.58 -8.09 28.88
CA TRP A 184 -6.46 -8.74 27.91
C TRP A 184 -7.88 -8.17 27.94
N THR A 185 -8.90 -9.03 27.97
CA THR A 185 -10.30 -8.66 27.80
C THR A 185 -10.85 -7.77 28.92
N GLU A 186 -10.59 -8.11 30.18
CA GLU A 186 -11.12 -7.41 31.36
C GLU A 186 -10.66 -5.94 31.39
N GLU A 187 -9.34 -5.70 31.42
CA GLU A 187 -8.79 -4.34 31.52
C GLU A 187 -9.08 -3.51 30.27
N THR A 188 -9.17 -4.14 29.09
CA THR A 188 -9.58 -3.44 27.86
C THR A 188 -11.00 -2.89 27.98
N THR A 189 -11.92 -3.71 28.49
CA THR A 189 -13.31 -3.29 28.71
C THR A 189 -13.41 -2.25 29.82
N GLU A 190 -12.65 -2.40 30.92
CA GLU A 190 -12.56 -1.42 32.00
C GLU A 190 -12.05 -0.06 31.50
N TYR A 191 -10.92 -0.04 30.77
CA TYR A 191 -10.38 1.21 30.22
C TYR A 191 -11.35 1.91 29.28
N CYS A 192 -12.05 1.13 28.45
CA CYS A 192 -13.08 1.67 27.56
C CYS A 192 -14.21 2.29 28.38
N HIS A 193 -14.72 1.57 29.39
CA HIS A 193 -15.81 2.05 30.23
C HIS A 193 -15.43 3.34 30.95
N GLU A 194 -14.31 3.34 31.68
CA GLU A 194 -13.80 4.50 32.42
C GLU A 194 -13.55 5.71 31.49
N PHE A 195 -13.04 5.49 30.27
CA PHE A 195 -12.90 6.57 29.30
C PHE A 195 -14.25 7.19 28.94
N LEU A 196 -15.25 6.37 28.61
CA LEU A 196 -16.57 6.87 28.21
C LEU A 196 -17.31 7.53 29.38
N THR A 197 -17.27 6.95 30.58
CA THR A 197 -17.98 7.46 31.76
C THR A 197 -17.24 8.58 32.44
N ASP A 198 -16.01 8.35 32.90
CA ASP A 198 -15.34 9.25 33.83
C ASP A 198 -14.67 10.39 33.07
N ARG A 199 -14.04 10.07 31.93
CA ARG A 199 -13.39 11.09 31.10
C ARG A 199 -14.40 11.85 30.26
N LEU A 200 -15.32 11.19 29.55
CA LEU A 200 -16.26 11.87 28.66
C LEU A 200 -17.60 12.25 29.32
N GLY A 201 -17.97 11.66 30.45
CA GLY A 201 -19.22 11.94 31.15
C GLY A 201 -20.45 11.28 30.52
N ILE A 202 -20.26 10.24 29.71
CA ILE A 202 -21.38 9.48 29.15
C ILE A 202 -22.01 8.66 30.26
N LYS A 203 -23.33 8.73 30.37
CA LYS A 203 -24.08 8.00 31.39
C LYS A 203 -23.97 6.49 31.16
N GLU A 204 -23.52 5.76 32.18
CA GLU A 204 -23.26 4.31 32.12
C GLU A 204 -24.47 3.51 31.62
N GLU A 205 -25.69 3.89 32.03
CA GLU A 205 -26.93 3.18 31.67
C GLU A 205 -27.28 3.27 30.19
N THR A 206 -26.64 4.18 29.46
CA THR A 206 -26.83 4.35 28.01
C THR A 206 -25.85 3.53 27.18
N ILE A 207 -24.81 2.99 27.80
CA ILE A 207 -23.75 2.21 27.13
C ILE A 207 -24.19 0.75 27.03
N THR A 208 -24.01 0.17 25.84
CA THR A 208 -24.19 -1.26 25.61
C THR A 208 -22.96 -1.86 24.92
N TYR A 209 -22.68 -3.12 25.22
CA TYR A 209 -21.57 -3.87 24.63
C TYR A 209 -22.14 -5.04 23.84
N LYS A 210 -22.19 -4.91 22.52
CA LYS A 210 -22.72 -5.91 21.60
C LYS A 210 -21.62 -6.89 21.21
N GLU A 211 -21.88 -8.18 21.37
CA GLU A 211 -20.94 -9.25 21.03
C GLU A 211 -20.94 -9.50 19.53
N SER A 212 -19.74 -9.61 18.94
CA SER A 212 -19.55 -9.83 17.51
C SER A 212 -18.22 -10.57 17.25
N ILE A 213 -17.96 -10.91 15.98
CA ILE A 213 -16.67 -11.41 15.50
C ILE A 213 -16.13 -10.39 14.52
N TRP A 214 -14.87 -10.03 14.69
CA TRP A 214 -14.17 -9.14 13.76
C TRP A 214 -13.17 -9.94 12.93
N GLU A 215 -13.08 -9.62 11.63
CA GLU A 215 -12.01 -10.07 10.75
C GLU A 215 -11.47 -8.90 9.90
N GLY A 216 -10.16 -8.92 9.62
CA GLY A 216 -9.51 -7.90 8.81
C GLY A 216 -8.00 -8.03 8.73
N GLY A 217 -7.44 -7.76 7.55
CA GLY A 217 -5.98 -7.70 7.34
C GLY A 217 -5.23 -9.01 7.63
N GLY A 218 -5.91 -10.17 7.49
CA GLY A 218 -5.35 -11.51 7.73
C GLY A 218 -5.47 -12.00 9.18
N ASN A 219 -6.19 -11.29 10.05
CA ASN A 219 -6.42 -11.69 11.44
C ASN A 219 -7.90 -11.61 11.81
N ALA A 220 -8.28 -12.32 12.87
CA ALA A 220 -9.64 -12.33 13.41
C ALA A 220 -9.67 -12.53 14.93
N GLY A 221 -10.82 -12.24 15.54
CA GLY A 221 -11.08 -12.51 16.95
C GLY A 221 -12.48 -12.09 17.40
N PRO A 222 -12.93 -12.57 18.57
CA PRO A 222 -14.15 -12.07 19.21
C PRO A 222 -14.00 -10.59 19.55
N CYS A 223 -15.11 -9.84 19.49
CA CYS A 223 -15.10 -8.41 19.82
C CYS A 223 -16.36 -7.93 20.54
N LEU A 224 -16.21 -6.77 21.19
CA LEU A 224 -17.31 -5.98 21.75
C LEU A 224 -17.44 -4.67 20.96
N GLU A 225 -18.56 -4.53 20.27
CA GLU A 225 -19.00 -3.25 19.70
C GLU A 225 -19.63 -2.42 20.82
N VAL A 226 -19.01 -1.28 21.15
CA VAL A 226 -19.44 -0.39 22.24
C VAL A 226 -20.31 0.70 21.67
N LEU A 227 -21.55 0.72 22.13
CA LEU A 227 -22.62 1.53 21.58
C LEU A 227 -23.09 2.55 22.62
N SER A 228 -23.38 3.77 22.20
CA SER A 228 -24.11 4.75 23.01
C SER A 228 -24.90 5.69 22.11
N GLY A 229 -26.11 6.06 22.54
CA GLY A 229 -26.97 6.95 21.78
C GLY A 229 -27.43 6.44 20.41
N GLY A 230 -27.37 5.12 20.16
CA GLY A 230 -27.68 4.52 18.85
C GLY A 230 -26.49 4.41 17.90
N LEU A 231 -25.28 4.80 18.34
CA LEU A 231 -24.07 4.81 17.52
C LEU A 231 -22.96 3.95 18.14
N GLU A 232 -22.30 3.15 17.32
CA GLU A 232 -21.05 2.48 17.65
C GLU A 232 -19.92 3.50 17.77
N VAL A 233 -19.45 3.72 19.00
CA VAL A 233 -18.40 4.69 19.34
C VAL A 233 -17.02 4.04 19.48
N ALA A 234 -16.98 2.75 19.76
CA ALA A 234 -15.74 1.97 19.82
C ALA A 234 -15.99 0.49 19.47
N THR A 235 -14.93 -0.20 19.07
CA THR A 235 -14.90 -1.65 18.93
C THR A 235 -13.64 -2.20 19.62
N LEU A 236 -13.82 -3.21 20.47
CA LEU A 236 -12.76 -3.86 21.25
C LEU A 236 -12.59 -5.29 20.73
N VAL A 237 -11.57 -5.53 19.92
CA VAL A 237 -11.24 -6.81 19.30
C VAL A 237 -10.15 -7.52 20.10
N PHE A 238 -10.37 -8.80 20.36
CA PHE A 238 -9.44 -9.67 21.06
C PHE A 238 -8.84 -10.67 20.08
N MET A 239 -7.86 -10.21 19.30
CA MET A 239 -7.31 -10.98 18.19
C MET A 239 -6.50 -12.17 18.71
N SER A 240 -6.90 -13.36 18.27
CA SER A 240 -6.23 -14.63 18.59
C SER A 240 -6.11 -15.56 17.39
N LEU A 241 -6.59 -15.14 16.21
CA LEU A 241 -6.65 -15.95 15.01
C LEU A 241 -5.95 -15.27 13.82
N ALA A 242 -5.21 -16.05 13.04
CA ALA A 242 -4.57 -15.62 11.79
C ALA A 242 -5.06 -16.51 10.63
N GLU A 243 -5.27 -15.90 9.47
CA GLU A 243 -5.73 -16.60 8.27
C GLU A 243 -4.71 -17.70 7.88
N ASP A 244 -5.20 -18.92 7.70
CA ASP A 244 -4.41 -20.11 7.39
C ASP A 244 -5.28 -21.10 6.61
N GLU A 245 -4.87 -21.47 5.41
CA GLU A 245 -5.62 -22.41 4.55
C GLU A 245 -5.76 -23.81 5.17
N ASN A 246 -4.87 -24.16 6.10
CA ASN A 246 -4.91 -25.41 6.86
C ASN A 246 -5.54 -25.25 8.25
N GLY A 247 -6.08 -24.07 8.55
CA GLY A 247 -6.63 -23.74 9.87
C GLY A 247 -7.87 -24.54 10.26
N ASP A 248 -8.04 -24.71 11.56
CA ASP A 248 -9.14 -25.46 12.18
C ASP A 248 -10.42 -24.62 12.38
N PHE A 249 -10.30 -23.29 12.34
CA PHE A 249 -11.43 -22.36 12.52
C PHE A 249 -11.90 -21.84 11.16
N GLU A 250 -13.21 -21.73 10.94
CA GLU A 250 -13.78 -21.13 9.72
C GLU A 250 -14.65 -19.92 10.08
N ILE A 251 -14.29 -18.74 9.54
CA ILE A 251 -15.03 -17.48 9.73
C ILE A 251 -15.30 -16.91 8.33
N GLU A 252 -16.58 -16.68 8.00
CA GLU A 252 -17.03 -16.15 6.71
C GLU A 252 -16.41 -16.86 5.48
N GLY A 253 -16.22 -18.17 5.57
CA GLY A 253 -15.67 -19.01 4.49
C GLY A 253 -14.14 -18.98 4.36
N LYS A 254 -13.44 -18.23 5.21
CA LYS A 254 -11.97 -18.28 5.34
C LYS A 254 -11.57 -19.13 6.53
N LYS A 255 -10.40 -19.76 6.42
CA LYS A 255 -9.84 -20.60 7.48
C LYS A 255 -8.79 -19.86 8.29
N TYR A 256 -8.73 -20.18 9.57
CA TYR A 256 -7.88 -19.52 10.55
C TYR A 256 -7.23 -20.54 11.51
N SER A 257 -6.03 -20.20 11.96
CA SER A 257 -5.26 -20.90 12.99
C SER A 257 -5.01 -19.97 14.19
N GLU A 258 -4.74 -20.54 15.36
CA GLU A 258 -4.37 -19.74 16.53
C GLU A 258 -3.08 -18.95 16.30
N MET A 259 -3.07 -17.70 16.75
CA MET A 259 -1.90 -16.84 16.71
C MET A 259 -0.92 -17.18 17.83
N PRO A 260 0.40 -17.00 17.59
CA PRO A 260 1.40 -17.09 18.65
C PRO A 260 1.27 -15.96 19.69
N LEU A 261 0.65 -14.84 19.30
CA LEU A 261 0.39 -13.68 20.14
C LEU A 261 -1.11 -13.48 20.32
N LYS A 262 -1.51 -13.10 21.53
CA LYS A 262 -2.85 -12.55 21.81
C LYS A 262 -2.77 -11.03 21.73
N VAL A 263 -3.48 -10.41 20.79
CA VAL A 263 -3.38 -8.96 20.53
C VAL A 263 -4.67 -8.25 20.89
N VAL A 264 -4.58 -7.24 21.76
CA VAL A 264 -5.68 -6.30 21.99
C VAL A 264 -5.67 -5.30 20.85
N ASP A 265 -6.75 -5.29 20.09
CA ASP A 265 -7.00 -4.37 18.99
C ASP A 265 -8.25 -3.55 19.30
N THR A 266 -8.07 -2.24 19.50
CA THR A 266 -9.20 -1.35 19.76
C THR A 266 -9.28 -0.27 18.70
N GLY A 267 -10.51 0.10 18.36
CA GLY A 267 -10.81 1.17 17.42
C GLY A 267 -11.92 2.06 17.95
N TYR A 268 -11.59 3.31 18.22
CA TYR A 268 -12.49 4.38 18.65
C TYR A 268 -12.57 5.42 17.53
N GLY A 269 -13.76 5.65 17.01
CA GLY A 269 -13.94 6.63 15.94
C GLY A 269 -13.83 8.05 16.49
N LEU A 270 -12.73 8.75 16.24
CA LEU A 270 -12.52 10.13 16.70
C LEU A 270 -13.66 11.05 16.25
N GLU A 271 -14.03 10.96 14.98
CA GLU A 271 -15.12 11.73 14.40
C GLU A 271 -16.47 11.39 15.03
N ARG A 272 -16.74 10.11 15.31
CA ARG A 272 -17.98 9.66 15.95
C ARG A 272 -18.09 10.16 17.40
N LEU A 273 -17.01 10.02 18.19
CA LEU A 273 -16.96 10.54 19.56
C LEU A 273 -17.12 12.07 19.60
N THR A 274 -16.54 12.77 18.64
CA THR A 274 -16.71 14.23 18.52
C THR A 274 -18.14 14.57 18.14
N TRP A 275 -18.78 13.79 17.25
CA TRP A 275 -20.17 13.99 16.84
C TRP A 275 -21.17 13.79 17.98
N VAL A 276 -21.05 12.70 18.74
CA VAL A 276 -21.93 12.48 19.92
C VAL A 276 -21.76 13.55 21.00
N SER A 277 -20.60 14.22 21.02
CA SER A 277 -20.36 15.35 21.94
C SER A 277 -21.01 16.67 21.52
N ARG A 278 -21.40 16.81 20.25
CA ARG A 278 -22.01 18.03 19.71
C ARG A 278 -23.48 17.86 19.32
N GLY A 279 -23.91 16.65 19.00
CA GLY A 279 -25.31 16.36 18.68
C GLY A 279 -25.84 17.07 17.44
N THR A 280 -24.99 17.37 16.46
CA THR A 280 -25.43 17.92 15.16
C THR A 280 -26.20 16.86 14.36
N GLU A 281 -26.91 17.29 13.30
CA GLU A 281 -27.72 16.40 12.46
C GLU A 281 -26.88 15.32 11.78
N THR A 282 -25.70 15.66 11.27
CA THR A 282 -24.76 14.71 10.68
C THR A 282 -23.37 14.85 11.26
N ILE A 283 -22.55 13.81 11.06
CA ILE A 283 -21.12 13.84 11.42
C ILE A 283 -20.40 14.95 10.66
N TYR A 284 -20.78 15.23 9.41
CA TYR A 284 -20.08 16.17 8.53
C TYR A 284 -20.17 17.61 9.03
N ASP A 285 -21.29 18.00 9.65
CA ASP A 285 -21.50 19.34 10.22
C ASP A 285 -20.51 19.66 11.35
N VAL A 286 -20.02 18.63 12.05
CA VAL A 286 -18.98 18.78 13.06
C VAL A 286 -17.61 18.93 12.43
N LEU A 287 -17.35 18.17 11.36
CA LEU A 287 -16.01 17.99 10.82
C LEU A 287 -15.65 19.08 9.81
N TYR A 288 -16.58 19.44 8.93
CA TYR A 288 -16.31 20.21 7.72
C TYR A 288 -17.23 21.44 7.56
N PRO A 289 -17.60 22.18 8.62
CA PRO A 289 -18.60 23.26 8.51
C PRO A 289 -18.20 24.30 7.45
N GLU A 290 -16.94 24.73 7.44
CA GLU A 290 -16.42 25.72 6.48
C GLU A 290 -16.44 25.19 5.03
N VAL A 291 -16.12 23.91 4.82
CA VAL A 291 -16.08 23.31 3.48
C VAL A 291 -17.49 23.08 2.95
N ILE A 292 -18.41 22.63 3.82
CA ILE A 292 -19.83 22.48 3.49
C ILE A 292 -20.43 23.83 3.11
N GLU A 293 -20.21 24.86 3.92
CA GLU A 293 -20.68 26.23 3.64
C GLU A 293 -20.11 26.74 2.30
N HIS A 294 -18.81 26.53 2.05
CA HIS A 294 -18.18 26.93 0.79
C HIS A 294 -18.78 26.20 -0.42
N ILE A 295 -19.00 24.89 -0.33
CA ILE A 295 -19.65 24.11 -1.40
C ILE A 295 -21.07 24.63 -1.62
N GLN A 296 -21.86 24.83 -0.56
CA GLN A 296 -23.24 25.32 -0.67
C GLN A 296 -23.32 26.70 -1.34
N ASN A 297 -22.40 27.60 -1.01
CA ASN A 297 -22.35 28.95 -1.58
C ASN A 297 -21.88 29.00 -3.04
N THR A 298 -21.12 28.01 -3.49
CA THR A 298 -20.59 27.92 -4.87
C THR A 298 -21.41 26.99 -5.78
N SER A 299 -22.32 26.20 -5.21
CA SER A 299 -23.18 25.27 -5.94
C SER A 299 -24.40 25.95 -6.57
N LYS A 300 -24.86 25.42 -7.71
CA LYS A 300 -26.12 25.81 -8.36
C LYS A 300 -27.32 24.99 -7.86
N SER A 301 -27.05 23.78 -7.37
CA SER A 301 -28.03 22.89 -6.72
C SER A 301 -27.48 22.50 -5.35
N VAL A 302 -28.31 22.52 -4.30
CA VAL A 302 -27.91 22.10 -2.96
C VAL A 302 -28.61 20.78 -2.65
N GLU A 303 -27.87 19.70 -2.83
CA GLU A 303 -28.28 18.35 -2.47
C GLU A 303 -27.37 17.83 -1.34
N PRO A 304 -27.86 17.74 -0.08
CA PRO A 304 -27.02 17.47 1.08
C PRO A 304 -26.12 16.24 0.92
N ARG A 305 -26.64 15.16 0.32
CA ARG A 305 -25.87 13.94 0.03
C ARG A 305 -24.56 14.21 -0.70
N TYR A 306 -24.63 14.94 -1.81
CA TYR A 306 -23.45 15.21 -2.64
C TYR A 306 -22.54 16.25 -2.00
N VAL A 307 -23.09 17.23 -1.29
CA VAL A 307 -22.32 18.23 -0.54
C VAL A 307 -21.47 17.55 0.52
N TYR A 308 -22.06 16.69 1.35
CA TYR A 308 -21.36 15.96 2.40
C TYR A 308 -20.32 14.99 1.83
N ALA A 309 -20.68 14.23 0.79
CA ALA A 309 -19.74 13.32 0.16
C ALA A 309 -18.57 14.05 -0.47
N LEU A 310 -18.78 15.20 -1.13
CA LEU A 310 -17.70 15.99 -1.71
C LEU A 310 -16.78 16.59 -0.62
N ALA A 311 -17.35 17.07 0.49
CA ALA A 311 -16.57 17.55 1.63
C ALA A 311 -15.68 16.44 2.23
N ASP A 312 -16.19 15.22 2.37
CA ASP A 312 -15.43 14.08 2.88
C ASP A 312 -14.35 13.61 1.88
N HIS A 313 -14.71 13.42 0.61
CA HIS A 313 -13.78 12.94 -0.43
C HIS A 313 -12.58 13.88 -0.61
N THR A 314 -12.79 15.19 -0.47
CA THR A 314 -11.71 16.19 -0.57
C THR A 314 -10.74 16.14 0.61
N LYS A 315 -11.18 15.76 1.82
CA LYS A 315 -10.26 15.43 2.92
C LYS A 315 -9.50 14.15 2.63
N CYS A 316 -10.16 13.12 2.09
CA CYS A 316 -9.52 11.85 1.72
C CYS A 316 -8.40 12.09 0.70
N LEU A 317 -8.66 12.89 -0.33
CA LEU A 317 -7.65 13.31 -1.32
C LEU A 317 -6.48 14.07 -0.70
N ALA A 318 -6.71 14.91 0.31
CA ALA A 318 -5.64 15.62 1.01
C ALA A 318 -4.62 14.64 1.63
N PHE A 319 -5.11 13.57 2.27
CA PHE A 319 -4.24 12.53 2.85
C PHE A 319 -3.62 11.62 1.79
N MET A 320 -4.41 11.11 0.83
CA MET A 320 -3.88 10.21 -0.21
C MET A 320 -2.70 10.86 -0.96
N LEU A 321 -2.89 12.09 -1.45
CA LEU A 321 -1.86 12.80 -2.23
C LEU A 321 -0.76 13.39 -1.34
N GLY A 322 -1.11 13.77 -0.10
CA GLY A 322 -0.17 14.24 0.90
C GLY A 322 0.85 13.18 1.32
N ASP A 323 0.40 11.94 1.50
CA ASP A 323 1.24 10.77 1.84
C ASP A 323 1.92 10.14 0.61
N GLY A 324 1.87 10.81 -0.54
CA GLY A 324 2.66 10.48 -1.71
C GLY A 324 2.04 9.41 -2.62
N ILE A 325 0.72 9.18 -2.55
CA ILE A 325 0.03 8.40 -3.58
C ILE A 325 -0.01 9.23 -4.87
N VAL A 326 0.46 8.64 -5.96
CA VAL A 326 0.39 9.22 -7.30
C VAL A 326 -0.76 8.57 -8.06
N PRO A 327 -1.73 9.35 -8.60
CA PRO A 327 -2.81 8.78 -9.41
C PRO A 327 -2.30 7.98 -10.61
N SER A 328 -2.87 6.79 -10.80
CA SER A 328 -2.47 5.83 -11.85
C SER A 328 -3.64 4.89 -12.20
N ASN A 329 -3.39 3.90 -13.06
CA ASN A 329 -4.35 2.83 -13.36
C ASN A 329 -4.11 1.55 -12.53
N VAL A 330 -3.23 1.58 -11.52
CA VAL A 330 -2.88 0.38 -10.73
C VAL A 330 -2.70 0.70 -9.24
N LYS A 331 -2.88 -0.31 -8.39
CA LYS A 331 -2.59 -0.25 -6.94
C LYS A 331 -3.26 0.96 -6.25
N ALA A 332 -2.60 1.55 -5.24
CA ALA A 332 -3.09 2.73 -4.52
C ALA A 332 -3.40 3.94 -5.44
N GLY A 333 -2.66 4.09 -6.54
CA GLY A 333 -2.86 5.19 -7.49
C GLY A 333 -4.19 5.13 -8.23
N TYR A 334 -4.69 3.91 -8.47
CA TYR A 334 -6.03 3.70 -8.99
C TYR A 334 -7.10 4.25 -8.05
N LEU A 335 -6.98 3.96 -6.74
CA LEU A 335 -7.91 4.42 -5.72
C LEU A 335 -7.92 5.96 -5.61
N ALA A 336 -6.74 6.61 -5.68
CA ALA A 336 -6.66 8.07 -5.70
C ALA A 336 -7.36 8.65 -6.94
N ARG A 337 -7.16 8.06 -8.12
CA ARG A 337 -7.84 8.46 -9.35
C ARG A 337 -9.35 8.28 -9.28
N LEU A 338 -9.82 7.18 -8.68
CA LEU A 338 -11.25 6.94 -8.42
C LEU A 338 -11.85 8.08 -7.60
N MET A 339 -11.20 8.44 -6.48
CA MET A 339 -11.65 9.52 -5.60
C MET A 339 -11.66 10.89 -6.28
N ILE A 340 -10.62 11.20 -7.08
CA ILE A 340 -10.57 12.45 -7.88
C ILE A 340 -11.75 12.50 -8.86
N ARG A 341 -11.94 11.44 -9.65
CA ARG A 341 -13.01 11.39 -10.66
C ARG A 341 -14.40 11.43 -10.03
N ARG A 342 -14.61 10.77 -8.88
CA ARG A 342 -15.88 10.83 -8.14
C ARG A 342 -16.16 12.24 -7.61
N SER A 343 -15.14 12.91 -7.08
CA SER A 343 -15.25 14.30 -6.61
C SER A 343 -15.58 15.26 -7.76
N LEU A 344 -14.91 15.14 -8.90
CA LEU A 344 -15.19 15.96 -10.08
C LEU A 344 -16.62 15.75 -10.60
N ARG A 345 -17.12 14.50 -10.63
CA ARG A 345 -18.52 14.22 -10.98
C ARG A 345 -19.51 14.92 -10.04
N PHE A 346 -19.22 14.95 -8.74
CA PHE A 346 -20.09 15.61 -7.76
C PHE A 346 -20.04 17.13 -7.87
N MET A 347 -18.88 17.70 -8.16
CA MET A 347 -18.77 19.14 -8.49
C MET A 347 -19.60 19.48 -9.74
N GLU A 348 -19.51 18.68 -10.81
CA GLU A 348 -20.32 18.85 -12.02
C GLU A 348 -21.83 18.75 -11.72
N HIS A 349 -22.24 17.77 -10.91
CA HIS A 349 -23.64 17.57 -10.51
C HIS A 349 -24.19 18.75 -9.69
N LEU A 350 -23.42 19.23 -8.71
CA LEU A 350 -23.79 20.38 -7.88
C LEU A 350 -23.67 21.72 -8.63
N GLY A 351 -23.00 21.73 -9.78
CA GLY A 351 -22.74 22.94 -10.57
C GLY A 351 -21.67 23.85 -9.96
N VAL A 352 -20.74 23.29 -9.18
CA VAL A 352 -19.59 23.99 -8.57
C VAL A 352 -18.55 24.28 -9.65
N ASP A 353 -18.33 25.56 -9.93
CA ASP A 353 -17.44 26.04 -11.01
C ASP A 353 -16.14 26.64 -10.44
N GLU A 354 -15.32 25.79 -9.81
CA GLU A 354 -13.98 26.13 -9.31
C GLU A 354 -13.04 24.91 -9.40
N PRO A 355 -11.72 25.08 -9.25
CA PRO A 355 -10.79 23.95 -9.19
C PRO A 355 -11.06 23.04 -7.98
N LEU A 356 -10.99 21.72 -8.17
CA LEU A 356 -11.10 20.74 -7.07
C LEU A 356 -10.10 21.01 -5.95
N PHE A 357 -8.92 21.55 -6.29
CA PHE A 357 -7.92 21.95 -5.31
C PHE A 357 -8.42 23.00 -4.31
N SER A 358 -9.34 23.89 -4.68
CA SER A 358 -9.91 24.88 -3.75
C SER A 358 -10.50 24.23 -2.50
N LEU A 359 -11.25 23.13 -2.69
CA LEU A 359 -11.87 22.38 -1.59
C LEU A 359 -10.85 21.61 -0.78
N VAL A 360 -9.88 20.96 -1.44
CA VAL A 360 -8.78 20.25 -0.78
C VAL A 360 -7.92 21.22 0.05
N ASP A 361 -7.70 22.43 -0.44
CA ASP A 361 -6.90 23.45 0.23
C ASP A 361 -7.53 23.95 1.53
N LEU A 362 -8.85 24.03 1.62
CA LEU A 362 -9.56 24.32 2.88
C LEU A 362 -9.22 23.28 3.95
N HIS A 363 -9.26 21.99 3.59
CA HIS A 363 -8.83 20.91 4.49
C HIS A 363 -7.35 21.02 4.86
N LEU A 364 -6.46 21.32 3.91
CA LEU A 364 -5.02 21.46 4.18
C LEU A 364 -4.71 22.59 5.17
N ARG A 365 -5.50 23.67 5.17
CA ARG A 365 -5.37 24.76 6.15
C ARG A 365 -5.82 24.30 7.54
N ASN A 366 -6.94 23.58 7.62
CA ASN A 366 -7.52 23.11 8.88
C ASN A 366 -6.69 21.99 9.51
N LEU A 367 -6.06 21.14 8.69
CA LEU A 367 -5.22 20.03 9.13
C LEU A 367 -3.77 20.43 9.44
N LYS A 368 -3.34 21.65 9.10
CA LYS A 368 -1.94 22.09 9.18
C LYS A 368 -1.28 21.87 10.55
N LYS A 369 -2.04 22.06 11.62
CA LYS A 369 -1.54 21.91 13.01
C LYS A 369 -1.25 20.45 13.34
N SER A 370 -2.18 19.56 13.01
CA SER A 370 -2.13 18.13 13.38
C SER A 370 -1.33 17.30 12.37
N PHE A 371 -1.33 17.70 11.09
CA PHE A 371 -0.68 17.00 9.98
C PHE A 371 0.13 17.98 9.08
N PRO A 372 1.22 18.58 9.60
CA PRO A 372 1.98 19.60 8.88
C PRO A 372 2.66 19.09 7.58
N HIS A 373 2.83 17.78 7.44
CA HIS A 373 3.38 17.18 6.23
C HIS A 373 2.44 17.33 5.02
N LEU A 374 1.12 17.29 5.23
CA LEU A 374 0.13 17.51 4.16
C LEU A 374 0.26 18.92 3.59
N SER A 375 0.44 19.93 4.45
CA SER A 375 0.65 21.32 4.00
C SER A 375 1.97 21.50 3.25
N ARG A 376 3.02 20.71 3.55
CA ARG A 376 4.28 20.74 2.76
C ARG A 376 4.07 20.18 1.36
N ALA A 377 3.14 19.24 1.18
CA ALA A 377 2.77 18.67 -0.10
C ALA A 377 1.80 19.55 -0.92
N ARG A 378 1.32 20.68 -0.39
CA ARG A 378 0.26 21.52 -0.99
C ARG A 378 0.46 21.80 -2.49
N LYS A 379 1.65 22.28 -2.89
CA LYS A 379 1.95 22.60 -4.29
C LYS A 379 1.88 21.36 -5.19
N ARG A 380 2.38 20.23 -4.71
CA ARG A 380 2.27 18.95 -5.44
C ARG A 380 0.82 18.53 -5.60
N ILE A 381 0.03 18.63 -4.52
CA ILE A 381 -1.39 18.25 -4.53
C ILE A 381 -2.15 19.09 -5.57
N GLU A 382 -1.91 20.40 -5.60
CA GLU A 382 -2.45 21.32 -6.60
C GLU A 382 -2.13 20.86 -8.03
N GLU A 383 -0.84 20.67 -8.34
CA GLU A 383 -0.38 20.23 -9.67
C GLU A 383 -1.00 18.87 -10.09
N ILE A 384 -1.08 17.91 -9.16
CA ILE A 384 -1.70 16.60 -9.44
C ILE A 384 -3.18 16.75 -9.78
N LEU A 385 -3.93 17.52 -9.00
CA LEU A 385 -5.37 17.69 -9.19
C LEU A 385 -5.68 18.44 -10.48
N GLU A 386 -4.88 19.44 -10.85
CA GLU A 386 -5.00 20.13 -12.13
C GLU A 386 -4.82 19.18 -13.31
N ILE A 387 -3.74 18.37 -13.29
CA ILE A 387 -3.45 17.39 -14.35
C ILE A 387 -4.56 16.35 -14.46
N GLU A 388 -5.01 15.77 -13.36
CA GLU A 388 -6.06 14.74 -13.39
C GLU A 388 -7.44 15.34 -13.76
N THR A 389 -7.70 16.61 -13.42
CA THR A 389 -8.92 17.32 -13.88
C THR A 389 -8.92 17.48 -15.39
N GLU A 390 -7.80 17.87 -15.99
CA GLU A 390 -7.70 18.01 -17.45
C GLU A 390 -7.84 16.66 -18.14
N LYS A 391 -7.15 15.62 -17.65
CA LYS A 391 -7.30 14.24 -18.15
C LYS A 391 -8.74 13.75 -18.06
N TYR A 392 -9.46 14.07 -16.98
CA TYR A 392 -10.87 13.72 -16.83
C TYR A 392 -11.73 14.39 -17.90
N ARG A 393 -11.55 15.69 -18.17
CA ARG A 393 -12.27 16.42 -19.24
C ARG A 393 -11.99 15.84 -20.63
N GLU A 394 -10.74 15.51 -20.92
CA GLU A 394 -10.37 14.82 -22.17
C GLU A 394 -11.07 13.45 -22.28
N THR A 395 -11.09 12.70 -21.18
CA THR A 395 -11.72 11.37 -21.09
C THR A 395 -13.23 11.46 -21.36
N LEU A 396 -13.93 12.43 -20.77
CA LEU A 396 -15.34 12.67 -21.04
C LEU A 396 -15.60 12.99 -22.51
N THR A 397 -14.75 13.80 -23.13
CA THR A 397 -14.90 14.20 -24.54
C THR A 397 -14.70 13.02 -25.49
N ARG A 398 -13.67 12.19 -25.25
CA ARG A 398 -13.37 10.99 -26.06
C ARG A 398 -14.35 9.85 -25.78
N GLY A 399 -14.73 9.67 -24.52
CA GLY A 399 -15.61 8.61 -24.03
C GLY A 399 -16.97 8.65 -24.69
N LYS A 400 -17.52 9.84 -24.98
CA LYS A 400 -18.84 9.96 -25.65
C LYS A 400 -18.85 9.20 -26.98
N ARG A 401 -17.87 9.47 -27.84
CA ARG A 401 -17.71 8.81 -29.15
C ARG A 401 -17.48 7.31 -29.04
N PHE A 402 -16.79 6.86 -27.99
CA PHE A 402 -16.49 5.45 -27.78
C PHE A 402 -17.73 4.67 -27.34
N VAL A 403 -18.45 5.17 -26.33
CA VAL A 403 -19.72 4.59 -25.86
C VAL A 403 -20.73 4.56 -26.99
N ASP A 404 -20.81 5.63 -27.78
CA ASP A 404 -21.66 5.69 -28.97
C ASP A 404 -21.41 4.51 -29.93
N LYS A 405 -20.15 4.21 -30.24
CA LYS A 405 -19.78 3.07 -31.10
C LYS A 405 -20.02 1.71 -30.43
N LEU A 406 -19.85 1.62 -29.11
CA LEU A 406 -20.07 0.39 -28.36
C LEU A 406 -21.56 0.02 -28.36
N LEU A 407 -22.43 1.00 -28.13
CA LEU A 407 -23.88 0.86 -28.12
C LEU A 407 -24.47 0.58 -29.51
N GLU A 408 -23.75 0.89 -30.59
CA GLU A 408 -24.13 0.42 -31.94
C GLU A 408 -23.94 -1.10 -32.10
N LYS A 409 -22.97 -1.68 -31.40
CA LYS A 409 -22.57 -3.09 -31.54
C LYS A 409 -23.22 -4.01 -30.51
N LYS A 410 -23.41 -3.54 -29.27
CA LYS A 410 -23.99 -4.31 -28.16
C LYS A 410 -25.35 -3.74 -27.78
N LYS A 411 -26.37 -4.62 -27.68
CA LYS A 411 -27.74 -4.25 -27.24
C LYS A 411 -27.89 -4.17 -25.71
N SER A 412 -26.93 -4.73 -24.96
CA SER A 412 -26.88 -4.66 -23.50
C SER A 412 -25.42 -4.56 -23.04
N ILE A 413 -25.21 -3.90 -21.89
CA ILE A 413 -23.92 -3.77 -21.22
C ILE A 413 -24.09 -4.38 -19.84
N ASP A 414 -23.31 -5.41 -19.54
CA ASP A 414 -23.28 -6.06 -18.22
C ASP A 414 -22.30 -5.35 -17.28
N VAL A 415 -22.34 -5.73 -16.00
CA VAL A 415 -21.48 -5.13 -14.96
C VAL A 415 -20.01 -5.28 -15.29
N ASN A 416 -19.58 -6.42 -15.83
CA ASN A 416 -18.19 -6.64 -16.23
C ASN A 416 -17.75 -5.70 -17.35
N SER A 417 -18.61 -5.46 -18.35
CA SER A 417 -18.32 -4.45 -19.39
C SER A 417 -18.25 -3.04 -18.79
N LEU A 418 -19.06 -2.71 -17.78
CA LEU A 418 -18.98 -1.42 -17.08
C LEU A 418 -17.66 -1.25 -16.31
N ILE A 419 -17.21 -2.31 -15.64
CA ILE A 419 -15.91 -2.34 -14.96
C ILE A 419 -14.78 -2.19 -15.98
N GLU A 420 -14.83 -2.92 -17.09
CA GLU A 420 -13.83 -2.83 -18.17
C GLU A 420 -13.78 -1.42 -18.78
N LEU A 421 -14.94 -0.79 -19.01
CA LEU A 421 -15.01 0.60 -19.50
C LEU A 421 -14.38 1.58 -18.52
N TYR A 422 -14.59 1.36 -17.23
CA TYR A 422 -14.01 2.19 -16.20
C TYR A 422 -12.50 1.98 -16.08
N ASP A 423 -12.03 0.73 -16.03
CA ASP A 423 -10.62 0.37 -15.87
C ASP A 423 -9.79 0.74 -17.11
N ALA A 424 -10.26 0.40 -18.30
CA ALA A 424 -9.51 0.56 -19.54
C ALA A 424 -9.64 1.97 -20.15
N HIS A 425 -10.81 2.60 -19.99
CA HIS A 425 -11.14 3.85 -20.67
C HIS A 425 -11.48 5.00 -19.73
N GLY A 426 -11.56 4.76 -18.42
CA GLY A 426 -11.93 5.78 -17.44
C GLY A 426 -13.37 6.29 -17.56
N ILE A 427 -14.22 5.55 -18.26
CA ILE A 427 -15.60 5.93 -18.52
C ILE A 427 -16.47 5.42 -17.36
N HIS A 428 -16.95 6.32 -16.53
CA HIS A 428 -17.84 5.97 -15.43
C HIS A 428 -19.21 5.47 -15.94
N PRO A 429 -19.84 4.46 -15.33
CA PRO A 429 -21.13 3.93 -15.75
C PRO A 429 -22.22 4.98 -15.90
N GLU A 430 -22.21 6.00 -15.05
CA GLU A 430 -23.15 7.12 -15.12
C GLU A 430 -23.11 7.84 -16.47
N MET A 431 -21.92 8.01 -17.04
CA MET A 431 -21.75 8.57 -18.38
C MET A 431 -22.33 7.62 -19.45
N VAL A 432 -22.13 6.31 -19.27
CA VAL A 432 -22.66 5.28 -20.17
C VAL A 432 -24.19 5.31 -20.16
N ARG A 433 -24.81 5.40 -18.96
CA ARG A 433 -26.26 5.54 -18.80
C ARG A 433 -26.80 6.76 -19.51
N ARG A 434 -26.21 7.95 -19.27
CA ARG A 434 -26.65 9.20 -19.93
C ARG A 434 -26.63 9.08 -21.46
N ILE A 435 -25.58 8.50 -22.03
CA ILE A 435 -25.46 8.33 -23.49
C ILE A 435 -26.43 7.25 -24.02
N ALA A 436 -26.66 6.19 -23.25
CA ALA A 436 -27.63 5.16 -23.61
C ALA A 436 -29.07 5.68 -23.58
N GLU A 437 -29.42 6.51 -22.59
CA GLU A 437 -30.71 7.17 -22.48
C GLU A 437 -30.98 8.12 -23.65
N GLU A 438 -29.97 8.88 -24.11
CA GLU A 438 -30.04 9.69 -25.36
C GLU A 438 -30.43 8.84 -26.59
N ARG A 439 -30.17 7.52 -26.55
CA ARG A 439 -30.48 6.55 -27.61
C ARG A 439 -31.71 5.67 -27.32
N GLY A 440 -32.44 5.96 -26.24
CA GLY A 440 -33.59 5.15 -25.82
C GLY A 440 -33.23 3.76 -25.29
N MET A 441 -31.99 3.53 -24.86
CA MET A 441 -31.53 2.30 -24.22
C MET A 441 -31.46 2.48 -22.71
N LYS A 442 -31.99 1.51 -21.96
CA LYS A 442 -31.87 1.48 -20.50
C LYS A 442 -30.70 0.61 -20.10
N ILE A 443 -29.81 1.15 -19.26
CA ILE A 443 -28.68 0.42 -18.67
C ILE A 443 -28.89 0.38 -17.17
N GLU A 444 -28.72 -0.82 -16.59
CA GLU A 444 -28.71 -1.00 -15.15
C GLU A 444 -27.28 -0.86 -14.64
N ILE A 445 -27.08 0.05 -13.68
CA ILE A 445 -25.82 0.25 -12.99
C ILE A 445 -25.99 -0.29 -11.58
N PRO A 446 -25.09 -1.14 -11.08
CA PRO A 446 -25.08 -1.54 -9.68
C PRO A 446 -25.03 -0.31 -8.77
N GLU A 447 -25.88 -0.27 -7.75
CA GLU A 447 -25.91 0.87 -6.82
C GLU A 447 -24.55 1.06 -6.14
N ASN A 448 -23.84 -0.03 -5.83
CA ASN A 448 -22.54 -0.08 -5.16
C ASN A 448 -21.33 -0.11 -6.12
N PHE A 449 -21.45 0.45 -7.33
CA PHE A 449 -20.42 0.31 -8.36
C PHE A 449 -19.04 0.85 -7.95
N ASP A 450 -18.97 2.02 -7.30
CA ASP A 450 -17.67 2.62 -6.93
C ASP A 450 -17.01 1.81 -5.81
N SER A 451 -17.78 1.31 -4.83
CA SER A 451 -17.25 0.40 -3.79
C SER A 451 -16.79 -0.95 -4.37
N LEU A 452 -17.56 -1.54 -5.29
CA LEU A 452 -17.19 -2.79 -5.96
C LEU A 452 -15.85 -2.66 -6.67
N VAL A 453 -15.67 -1.56 -7.41
CA VAL A 453 -14.44 -1.28 -8.14
C VAL A 453 -13.28 -1.00 -7.18
N ALA A 454 -13.51 -0.25 -6.09
CA ALA A 454 -12.50 -0.03 -5.07
C ALA A 454 -12.04 -1.35 -4.42
N GLU A 455 -12.96 -2.25 -4.10
CA GLU A 455 -12.67 -3.55 -3.51
C GLU A 455 -11.81 -4.41 -4.44
N LEU A 456 -12.16 -4.50 -5.72
CA LEU A 456 -11.41 -5.26 -6.74
C LEU A 456 -9.96 -4.79 -6.89
N HIS A 457 -9.68 -3.51 -6.61
CA HIS A 457 -8.37 -2.88 -6.73
C HIS A 457 -7.73 -2.54 -5.37
N SER A 458 -8.28 -3.02 -4.25
CA SER A 458 -7.81 -2.71 -2.89
C SER A 458 -6.68 -3.62 -2.39
N LYS A 459 -6.51 -4.79 -3.01
CA LYS A 459 -5.55 -5.83 -2.63
C LYS A 459 -4.63 -6.20 -3.77
N GLU A 460 -3.46 -6.73 -3.43
CA GLU A 460 -2.58 -7.34 -4.43
C GLU A 460 -3.18 -8.70 -4.84
N LYS A 461 -3.31 -8.96 -6.14
CA LYS A 461 -3.75 -10.27 -6.63
C LYS A 461 -2.67 -11.28 -6.27
N LYS A 462 -3.02 -12.40 -5.62
CA LYS A 462 -2.09 -13.54 -5.44
C LYS A 462 -1.52 -13.88 -6.82
N GLY A 463 -0.19 -13.74 -6.98
CA GLY A 463 0.50 -14.22 -8.18
C GLY A 463 0.32 -15.73 -8.32
N GLU A 464 0.57 -16.26 -9.52
CA GLU A 464 0.70 -17.71 -9.69
C GLU A 464 1.73 -18.23 -8.66
N GLU A 465 1.37 -19.25 -7.88
CA GLU A 465 2.30 -19.86 -6.93
C GLU A 465 3.57 -20.24 -7.70
N GLU A 466 4.73 -19.70 -7.29
CA GLU A 466 6.01 -20.14 -7.84
C GLU A 466 6.06 -21.66 -7.75
N GLU A 467 6.33 -22.34 -8.88
CA GLU A 467 6.45 -23.79 -8.90
C GLU A 467 7.40 -24.22 -7.78
N LYS A 468 6.88 -24.98 -6.81
CA LYS A 468 7.68 -25.47 -5.68
C LYS A 468 8.84 -26.30 -6.23
N ILE A 469 10.03 -25.71 -6.27
CA ILE A 469 11.26 -26.39 -6.65
C ILE A 469 11.51 -27.45 -5.59
N ALA A 470 11.31 -28.72 -5.95
CA ALA A 470 11.55 -29.85 -5.06
C ALA A 470 13.05 -30.01 -4.81
N ILE A 471 13.53 -29.42 -3.72
CA ILE A 471 14.90 -29.59 -3.24
C ILE A 471 14.93 -30.45 -1.98
N PRO A 472 16.02 -31.20 -1.74
CA PRO A 472 16.20 -31.92 -0.48
C PRO A 472 16.21 -30.95 0.71
N GLU A 473 15.72 -31.41 1.86
CA GLU A 473 15.87 -30.68 3.13
C GLU A 473 17.35 -30.61 3.50
N LEU A 474 17.89 -29.38 3.50
CA LEU A 474 19.28 -29.06 3.78
C LEU A 474 19.34 -27.83 4.69
N PRO A 475 20.44 -27.63 5.45
CA PRO A 475 20.63 -26.39 6.19
C PRO A 475 20.70 -25.18 5.25
N GLU A 476 20.32 -24.00 5.75
CA GLU A 476 20.46 -22.75 5.01
C GLU A 476 21.91 -22.51 4.56
N THR A 477 22.08 -22.01 3.34
CA THR A 477 23.42 -21.73 2.79
C THR A 477 23.98 -20.46 3.42
N ARG A 478 25.19 -20.53 3.99
CA ARG A 478 25.89 -19.34 4.51
C ARG A 478 26.27 -18.39 3.37
N THR A 479 25.84 -17.14 3.46
CA THR A 479 25.93 -16.11 2.41
C THR A 479 27.17 -15.24 2.57
N LEU A 480 28.31 -15.68 2.02
CA LEU A 480 29.60 -14.98 2.16
C LEU A 480 29.60 -13.60 1.50
N TYR A 481 28.78 -13.39 0.47
CA TYR A 481 28.66 -12.10 -0.22
C TYR A 481 28.04 -10.98 0.63
N TYR A 482 27.41 -11.30 1.78
CA TYR A 482 27.00 -10.32 2.77
C TYR A 482 28.10 -9.98 3.78
N GLU A 483 29.07 -10.88 3.96
CA GLU A 483 30.24 -10.64 4.81
C GLU A 483 31.27 -9.78 4.08
N ASP A 484 31.53 -10.09 2.81
CA ASP A 484 32.41 -9.34 1.92
C ASP A 484 31.92 -9.43 0.47
N ALA A 485 31.42 -8.32 -0.06
CA ALA A 485 30.94 -8.25 -1.46
C ALA A 485 32.09 -8.30 -2.48
N TYR A 486 33.33 -8.05 -2.06
CA TYR A 486 34.54 -8.06 -2.89
C TYR A 486 35.24 -9.43 -2.89
N LEU A 487 34.71 -10.42 -2.14
CA LEU A 487 35.25 -11.77 -2.09
C LEU A 487 35.10 -12.47 -3.45
N ARG A 488 36.22 -12.59 -4.18
CA ARG A 488 36.25 -13.16 -5.54
C ARG A 488 36.38 -14.68 -5.58
N LYS A 489 36.95 -15.25 -4.51
CA LYS A 489 37.22 -16.67 -4.37
C LYS A 489 36.88 -17.15 -2.98
N PHE A 490 36.34 -18.35 -2.87
CA PHE A 490 35.99 -18.97 -1.58
C PHE A 490 36.12 -20.49 -1.64
N ARG A 491 36.18 -21.13 -0.48
CA ARG A 491 36.10 -22.59 -0.36
C ARG A 491 34.77 -23.00 0.27
N ALA A 492 34.23 -24.11 -0.19
CA ALA A 492 32.98 -24.67 0.29
C ALA A 492 32.92 -26.19 0.10
N THR A 493 32.02 -26.84 0.83
CA THR A 493 31.73 -28.27 0.71
C THR A 493 30.42 -28.45 -0.07
N VAL A 494 30.40 -29.39 -1.03
CA VAL A 494 29.18 -29.80 -1.73
C VAL A 494 28.27 -30.60 -0.79
N LEU A 495 27.10 -30.06 -0.46
CA LEU A 495 26.08 -30.73 0.35
C LEU A 495 25.15 -31.61 -0.49
N TRP A 496 24.91 -31.21 -1.73
CA TRP A 496 24.08 -31.95 -2.67
C TRP A 496 24.44 -31.60 -4.12
N SER A 497 24.27 -32.57 -5.01
CA SER A 497 24.37 -32.37 -6.44
C SER A 497 23.43 -33.34 -7.16
N GLY A 498 22.78 -32.85 -8.22
CA GLY A 498 21.80 -33.61 -8.97
C GLY A 498 21.16 -32.78 -10.07
N ASP A 499 19.95 -33.15 -10.45
CA ASP A 499 19.12 -32.44 -11.42
C ASP A 499 17.98 -31.72 -10.69
N VAL A 500 17.78 -30.45 -11.04
CA VAL A 500 16.66 -29.62 -10.60
C VAL A 500 16.01 -29.05 -11.85
N ASN A 501 14.76 -29.43 -12.12
CA ASN A 501 13.98 -28.97 -13.28
C ASN A 501 14.69 -29.20 -14.64
N GLY A 502 15.37 -30.33 -14.81
CA GLY A 502 16.09 -30.69 -16.04
C GLY A 502 17.44 -29.97 -16.22
N ARG A 503 17.92 -29.26 -15.19
CA ARG A 503 19.21 -28.57 -15.16
C ARG A 503 20.08 -29.18 -14.06
N LYS A 504 21.35 -29.45 -14.37
CA LYS A 504 22.32 -29.87 -13.35
C LYS A 504 22.51 -28.75 -12.33
N ALA A 505 22.54 -29.14 -11.06
CA ALA A 505 22.63 -28.20 -9.95
C ALA A 505 23.51 -28.72 -8.81
N ILE A 506 24.09 -27.78 -8.06
CA ILE A 506 24.97 -28.00 -6.92
C ILE A 506 24.54 -27.09 -5.77
N ILE A 507 24.43 -27.65 -4.57
CA ILE A 507 24.15 -26.92 -3.32
C ILE A 507 25.37 -27.03 -2.41
N LEU A 508 25.83 -25.89 -1.90
CA LEU A 508 27.03 -25.73 -1.07
C LEU A 508 26.64 -25.37 0.37
N ASP A 509 27.55 -25.63 1.33
CA ASP A 509 27.38 -25.19 2.73
C ASP A 509 27.48 -23.66 2.87
N ARG A 510 28.31 -23.03 2.04
CA ARG A 510 28.50 -21.58 1.95
C ARG A 510 28.83 -21.16 0.53
N THR A 511 28.51 -19.93 0.17
CA THR A 511 28.83 -19.40 -1.16
C THR A 511 29.01 -17.90 -1.17
N ALA A 512 29.93 -17.43 -2.04
CA ALA A 512 30.05 -16.02 -2.38
C ALA A 512 29.30 -15.66 -3.67
N PHE A 513 28.71 -16.63 -4.39
CA PHE A 513 27.82 -16.35 -5.52
C PHE A 513 26.51 -15.74 -5.00
N TYR A 514 26.13 -14.61 -5.58
CA TYR A 514 24.86 -13.94 -5.33
C TYR A 514 23.77 -14.61 -6.17
N PRO A 515 22.69 -15.11 -5.54
CA PRO A 515 21.52 -15.60 -6.26
C PRO A 515 20.74 -14.43 -6.87
N GLU A 516 20.06 -14.64 -7.98
CA GLU A 516 19.19 -13.62 -8.58
C GLU A 516 18.15 -13.12 -7.57
N GLY A 517 17.95 -11.81 -7.50
CA GLY A 517 16.99 -11.21 -6.58
C GLY A 517 17.11 -9.69 -6.48
N GLY A 518 15.99 -9.03 -6.15
CA GLY A 518 15.94 -7.57 -5.97
C GLY A 518 16.25 -6.78 -7.25
N GLY A 519 15.98 -7.36 -8.42
CA GLY A 519 16.33 -6.79 -9.73
C GLY A 519 17.79 -6.98 -10.15
N GLN A 520 18.66 -7.50 -9.28
CA GLN A 520 20.04 -7.85 -9.63
C GLN A 520 20.09 -9.30 -10.18
N PRO A 521 20.65 -9.51 -11.39
CA PRO A 521 20.91 -10.84 -11.93
C PRO A 521 21.84 -11.68 -11.06
N SER A 522 21.75 -13.00 -11.18
CA SER A 522 22.68 -13.92 -10.54
C SER A 522 24.12 -13.73 -11.03
N ASP A 523 25.07 -14.07 -10.17
CA ASP A 523 26.45 -14.19 -10.59
C ASP A 523 26.69 -15.43 -11.45
N THR A 524 27.74 -15.31 -12.25
CA THR A 524 28.33 -16.42 -13.00
C THR A 524 29.76 -16.66 -12.54
N GLY A 525 30.33 -17.79 -12.91
CA GLY A 525 31.72 -18.11 -12.59
C GLY A 525 32.00 -19.59 -12.73
N LYS A 526 32.82 -20.12 -11.83
CA LYS A 526 33.21 -21.54 -11.84
C LYS A 526 33.47 -22.12 -10.46
N LEU A 527 33.28 -23.42 -10.34
CA LEU A 527 33.72 -24.25 -9.22
C LEU A 527 34.91 -25.09 -9.69
N LEU A 528 36.01 -25.05 -8.94
CA LEU A 528 37.21 -25.83 -9.20
C LEU A 528 37.22 -27.08 -8.32
N TYR A 529 37.34 -28.26 -8.95
CA TYR A 529 37.33 -29.56 -8.29
C TYR A 529 38.28 -30.54 -9.02
N ASP A 530 39.26 -31.13 -8.33
CA ASP A 530 40.22 -32.10 -8.91
C ASP A 530 40.81 -31.66 -10.29
N SER A 531 41.25 -30.40 -10.38
CA SER A 531 41.74 -29.76 -11.62
C SER A 531 40.72 -29.61 -12.77
N ARG A 532 39.44 -29.91 -12.53
CA ARG A 532 38.33 -29.63 -13.43
C ARG A 532 37.70 -28.28 -13.10
N GLU A 533 37.23 -27.61 -14.14
CA GLU A 533 36.44 -26.38 -14.02
C GLU A 533 34.98 -26.70 -14.38
N ILE A 534 34.07 -26.44 -13.44
CA ILE A 534 32.63 -26.60 -13.62
C ILE A 534 32.03 -25.21 -13.67
N LYS A 535 31.35 -24.85 -14.77
CA LYS A 535 30.81 -23.50 -14.95
C LYS A 535 29.52 -23.35 -14.16
N VAL A 536 29.41 -22.23 -13.46
CA VAL A 536 28.17 -21.78 -12.82
C VAL A 536 27.53 -20.77 -13.75
N VAL A 537 26.36 -21.11 -14.29
CA VAL A 537 25.66 -20.31 -15.30
C VAL A 537 24.52 -19.48 -14.73
N ASP A 538 24.01 -19.87 -13.57
CA ASP A 538 22.88 -19.23 -12.91
C ASP A 538 22.82 -19.68 -11.45
N VAL A 539 22.30 -18.83 -10.57
CA VAL A 539 22.25 -19.05 -9.13
C VAL A 539 20.91 -18.56 -8.60
N GLN A 540 20.17 -19.41 -7.92
CA GLN A 540 18.82 -19.13 -7.43
C GLN A 540 18.71 -19.45 -5.94
N LYS A 541 17.74 -18.85 -5.25
CA LYS A 541 17.52 -19.06 -3.81
C LYS A 541 16.11 -19.59 -3.56
N VAL A 542 16.01 -20.68 -2.80
CA VAL A 542 14.74 -21.28 -2.40
C VAL A 542 14.82 -21.61 -0.92
N ASN A 543 13.93 -21.06 -0.09
CA ASN A 543 13.84 -21.35 1.35
C ASN A 543 15.19 -21.27 2.11
N GLY A 544 16.00 -20.24 1.82
CA GLY A 544 17.31 -20.06 2.45
C GLY A 544 18.46 -20.90 1.85
N ILE A 545 18.17 -21.81 0.92
CA ILE A 545 19.14 -22.65 0.22
C ILE A 545 19.50 -22.00 -1.11
N ILE A 546 20.80 -21.91 -1.42
CA ILE A 546 21.30 -21.38 -2.69
C ILE A 546 21.66 -22.53 -3.64
N ILE A 547 21.00 -22.53 -4.78
CA ILE A 547 21.12 -23.51 -5.86
C ILE A 547 22.00 -22.92 -6.94
N HIS A 548 23.11 -23.59 -7.26
CA HIS A 548 24.01 -23.20 -8.35
C HIS A 548 23.73 -24.11 -9.55
N TYR A 549 23.18 -23.55 -10.63
CA TYR A 549 23.00 -24.29 -11.87
C TYR A 549 24.32 -24.34 -12.65
N THR A 550 24.70 -25.54 -13.06
CA THR A 550 26.01 -25.82 -13.62
C THR A 550 25.96 -26.63 -14.92
N ASP A 551 27.07 -26.65 -15.66
CA ASP A 551 27.22 -27.49 -16.86
C ASP A 551 27.56 -28.96 -16.55
N ASP A 552 28.06 -29.22 -15.34
CA ASP A 552 28.32 -30.56 -14.83
C ASP A 552 28.09 -30.71 -13.32
N ILE A 553 28.06 -31.94 -12.83
CA ILE A 553 27.84 -32.26 -11.40
C ILE A 553 29.15 -32.51 -10.67
N ILE A 554 29.16 -32.23 -9.36
CA ILE A 554 30.28 -32.56 -8.46
C ILE A 554 29.73 -33.50 -7.36
N PRO A 555 30.39 -34.64 -7.08
CA PRO A 555 29.93 -35.54 -6.02
C PRO A 555 29.78 -34.83 -4.66
N LYS A 556 28.78 -35.25 -3.88
CA LYS A 556 28.57 -34.80 -2.49
C LYS A 556 29.81 -35.02 -1.63
N ASN A 557 29.99 -34.18 -0.60
CA ASN A 557 31.09 -34.18 0.37
C ASN A 557 32.48 -33.88 -0.23
N ARG A 558 32.52 -33.20 -1.39
CA ARG A 558 33.76 -32.70 -1.98
C ARG A 558 33.97 -31.24 -1.63
N GLU A 559 35.23 -30.89 -1.40
CA GLU A 559 35.68 -29.50 -1.29
C GLU A 559 35.85 -28.91 -2.68
N VAL A 560 35.38 -27.68 -2.86
CA VAL A 560 35.49 -26.91 -4.10
C VAL A 560 36.03 -25.52 -3.81
N GLU A 561 36.77 -24.95 -4.76
CA GLU A 561 37.07 -23.51 -4.78
C GLU A 561 36.13 -22.81 -5.77
N GLY A 562 35.25 -21.96 -5.26
CA GLY A 562 34.40 -21.11 -6.10
C GLY A 562 35.15 -19.85 -6.53
N VAL A 563 35.05 -19.52 -7.82
CA VAL A 563 35.63 -18.31 -8.44
C VAL A 563 34.52 -17.56 -9.16
N ILE A 564 34.24 -16.34 -8.73
CA ILE A 564 33.22 -15.47 -9.31
C ILE A 564 33.77 -14.79 -10.58
N ASP A 565 32.93 -14.60 -11.58
CA ASP A 565 33.19 -13.67 -12.68
C ASP A 565 33.18 -12.23 -12.15
N TRP A 566 34.37 -11.73 -11.82
CA TRP A 566 34.53 -10.47 -11.11
C TRP A 566 34.09 -9.26 -11.94
N ASP A 567 34.33 -9.25 -13.24
CA ASP A 567 33.99 -8.10 -14.09
C ASP A 567 32.47 -7.95 -14.18
N ARG A 568 31.76 -9.08 -14.30
CA ARG A 568 30.29 -9.13 -14.20
C ARG A 568 29.83 -8.60 -12.85
N ARG A 569 30.32 -9.19 -11.74
CA ARG A 569 29.93 -8.82 -10.38
C ARG A 569 30.15 -7.34 -10.11
N TYR A 570 31.32 -6.83 -10.44
CA TYR A 570 31.69 -5.44 -10.15
C TYR A 570 30.85 -4.45 -10.96
N SER A 571 30.53 -4.78 -12.22
CA SER A 571 29.59 -3.97 -13.01
C SER A 571 28.18 -3.97 -12.41
N LEU A 572 27.69 -5.12 -11.92
CA LEU A 572 26.40 -5.20 -11.23
C LEU A 572 26.39 -4.40 -9.92
N MET A 573 27.46 -4.44 -9.13
CA MET A 573 27.61 -3.62 -7.92
C MET A 573 27.60 -2.11 -8.23
N LYS A 574 28.24 -1.70 -9.33
CA LYS A 574 28.19 -0.30 -9.82
C LYS A 574 26.76 0.12 -10.15
N HIS A 575 26.05 -0.67 -10.95
CA HIS A 575 24.67 -0.37 -11.30
C HIS A 575 23.73 -0.38 -10.10
N HIS A 576 23.89 -1.33 -9.17
CA HIS A 576 23.05 -1.40 -7.98
C HIS A 576 23.24 -0.19 -7.07
N THR A 577 24.49 0.17 -6.78
CA THR A 577 24.78 1.38 -5.99
C THR A 577 24.29 2.64 -6.71
N ALA A 578 24.44 2.70 -8.03
CA ALA A 578 23.90 3.79 -8.85
C ALA A 578 22.36 3.86 -8.81
N THR A 579 21.63 2.75 -8.68
CA THR A 579 20.17 2.76 -8.50
C THR A 579 19.77 3.53 -7.24
N HIS A 580 20.43 3.32 -6.10
CA HIS A 580 20.16 4.09 -4.86
C HIS A 580 20.44 5.58 -5.05
N ILE A 581 21.52 5.91 -5.76
CA ILE A 581 21.89 7.29 -6.08
C ILE A 581 20.84 7.94 -7.00
N ILE A 582 20.39 7.22 -8.03
CA ILE A 582 19.35 7.67 -8.97
C ILE A 582 18.01 7.83 -8.25
N ASN A 583 17.62 6.90 -7.37
CA ASN A 583 16.41 7.02 -6.55
C ASN A 583 16.44 8.32 -5.71
N SER A 584 17.55 8.55 -4.99
CA SER A 584 17.76 9.78 -4.23
C SER A 584 17.72 11.04 -5.10
N ALA A 585 18.35 11.00 -6.27
CA ALA A 585 18.35 12.11 -7.22
C ALA A 585 16.94 12.41 -7.75
N CYS A 586 16.18 11.39 -8.15
CA CYS A 586 14.77 11.53 -8.54
C CYS A 586 13.95 12.18 -7.41
N ARG A 587 14.09 11.72 -6.17
CA ARG A 587 13.37 12.30 -5.01
C ARG A 587 13.75 13.76 -4.75
N LYS A 588 15.03 14.12 -4.89
CA LYS A 588 15.52 15.50 -4.69
C LYS A 588 15.06 16.45 -5.79
N VAL A 589 14.99 15.98 -7.03
CA VAL A 589 14.61 16.81 -8.19
C VAL A 589 13.10 16.89 -8.36
N LEU A 590 12.41 15.76 -8.24
CA LEU A 590 10.98 15.64 -8.57
C LEU A 590 10.07 15.79 -7.35
N GLY A 591 10.51 15.37 -6.16
CA GLY A 591 9.73 15.40 -4.92
C GLY A 591 9.68 14.07 -4.18
N ASP A 592 9.24 14.10 -2.92
CA ASP A 592 9.22 12.94 -2.01
C ASP A 592 8.09 11.93 -2.27
N HIS A 593 7.22 12.17 -3.26
CA HIS A 593 6.25 11.19 -3.78
C HIS A 593 6.87 10.13 -4.69
N VAL A 594 8.12 10.31 -5.10
CA VAL A 594 8.85 9.32 -5.89
C VAL A 594 9.04 8.06 -5.05
N TRP A 595 8.37 7.00 -5.49
CA TRP A 595 8.44 5.67 -4.90
C TRP A 595 8.74 4.65 -5.98
N GLN A 596 9.64 3.71 -5.71
CA GLN A 596 10.02 2.68 -6.65
C GLN A 596 8.81 1.80 -7.00
N ALA A 597 8.57 1.68 -8.30
CA ALA A 597 7.60 0.77 -8.89
C ALA A 597 8.28 -0.50 -9.45
N GLY A 598 9.58 -0.45 -9.71
CA GLY A 598 10.37 -1.56 -10.25
C GLY A 598 11.83 -1.18 -10.47
N SER A 599 12.70 -2.19 -10.52
CA SER A 599 14.12 -2.03 -10.82
C SER A 599 14.62 -3.28 -11.53
N GLN A 600 15.49 -3.11 -12.53
CA GLN A 600 16.20 -4.21 -13.17
C GLN A 600 17.61 -3.76 -13.51
N LEU A 601 18.58 -4.57 -13.14
CA LEU A 601 19.99 -4.36 -13.44
C LEU A 601 20.44 -5.32 -14.54
N ASP A 602 21.45 -4.90 -15.27
CA ASP A 602 22.23 -5.71 -16.20
C ASP A 602 23.70 -5.23 -16.12
N VAL A 603 24.62 -5.97 -16.73
CA VAL A 603 26.04 -5.62 -16.78
C VAL A 603 26.33 -4.37 -17.61
N ASP A 604 25.52 -4.11 -18.64
CA ASP A 604 25.74 -2.97 -19.54
C ASP A 604 24.83 -1.77 -19.24
N MET A 605 23.68 -1.98 -18.59
CA MET A 605 22.69 -0.94 -18.30
C MET A 605 21.73 -1.34 -17.17
N ALA A 606 21.05 -0.37 -16.59
CA ALA A 606 20.00 -0.59 -15.60
C ALA A 606 18.77 0.29 -15.87
N ARG A 607 17.63 -0.09 -15.30
CA ARG A 607 16.40 0.70 -15.32
C ARG A 607 15.84 0.85 -13.91
N PHE A 608 15.31 2.04 -13.64
CA PHE A 608 14.63 2.38 -12.40
C PHE A 608 13.26 2.97 -12.72
N ASP A 609 12.22 2.32 -12.21
CA ASP A 609 10.83 2.69 -12.43
C ASP A 609 10.28 3.29 -11.14
N PHE A 610 9.60 4.42 -11.23
CA PHE A 610 9.12 5.13 -10.05
C PHE A 610 7.81 5.88 -10.30
N SER A 611 7.09 6.16 -9.21
CA SER A 611 5.85 6.90 -9.25
C SER A 611 6.08 8.38 -9.53
N HIS A 612 5.47 8.90 -10.60
CA HIS A 612 5.52 10.31 -10.96
C HIS A 612 4.30 10.75 -11.77
N TYR A 613 3.74 11.93 -11.46
CA TYR A 613 2.45 12.37 -12.01
C TYR A 613 2.56 13.09 -13.39
N LYS A 614 3.68 13.74 -13.67
CA LYS A 614 3.97 14.45 -14.94
C LYS A 614 5.04 13.70 -15.73
N SER A 615 5.06 13.81 -17.05
CA SER A 615 6.15 13.20 -17.84
C SER A 615 7.47 13.90 -17.54
N LEU A 616 8.58 13.16 -17.53
CA LEU A 616 9.92 13.73 -17.39
C LEU A 616 10.25 14.65 -18.56
N SER A 617 10.64 15.89 -18.25
CA SER A 617 11.24 16.78 -19.24
C SER A 617 12.74 16.49 -19.42
N SER A 618 13.32 16.94 -20.53
CA SER A 618 14.77 16.84 -20.75
C SER A 618 15.58 17.54 -19.64
N GLU A 619 15.05 18.63 -19.09
CA GLU A 619 15.66 19.33 -17.96
C GLU A 619 15.58 18.51 -16.66
N ASP A 620 14.45 17.84 -16.40
CA ASP A 620 14.34 16.92 -15.26
C ASP A 620 15.40 15.81 -15.36
N ILE A 621 15.54 15.17 -16.53
CA ILE A 621 16.53 14.11 -16.79
C ILE A 621 17.95 14.63 -16.54
N LYS A 622 18.29 15.76 -17.14
CA LYS A 622 19.61 16.39 -16.98
C LYS A 622 19.90 16.70 -15.51
N ARG A 623 18.93 17.25 -14.79
CA ARG A 623 19.07 17.60 -13.38
C ARG A 623 19.24 16.37 -12.50
N ILE A 624 18.53 15.28 -12.78
CA ILE A 624 18.69 14.00 -12.07
C ILE A 624 20.11 13.46 -12.30
N GLU A 625 20.62 13.49 -13.54
CA GLU A 625 21.99 13.05 -13.84
C GLU A 625 23.04 13.92 -13.12
N GLU A 626 22.87 15.24 -13.12
CA GLU A 626 23.77 16.17 -12.41
C GLU A 626 23.84 15.85 -10.92
N VAL A 627 22.69 15.74 -10.25
CA VAL A 627 22.59 15.43 -8.82
C VAL A 627 23.17 14.06 -8.50
N ALA A 628 22.92 13.05 -9.34
CA ALA A 628 23.48 11.73 -9.19
C ALA A 628 25.03 11.75 -9.26
N ASN A 629 25.60 12.43 -10.25
CA ASN A 629 27.05 12.54 -10.38
C ASN A 629 27.70 13.45 -9.32
N GLU A 630 26.97 14.42 -8.75
CA GLU A 630 27.41 15.13 -7.55
C GLU A 630 27.59 14.19 -6.36
N ILE A 631 26.66 13.25 -6.16
CA ILE A 631 26.75 12.24 -5.09
C ILE A 631 27.94 11.29 -5.32
N VAL A 632 28.17 10.85 -6.56
CA VAL A 632 29.33 10.03 -6.93
C VAL A 632 30.64 10.78 -6.61
N ARG A 633 30.75 12.05 -7.00
CA ARG A 633 31.96 12.87 -6.75
C ARG A 633 32.25 13.12 -5.28
N LYS A 634 31.24 13.10 -4.41
CA LYS A 634 31.44 13.26 -2.96
C LYS A 634 32.15 12.07 -2.32
N GLY A 635 32.14 10.90 -2.96
CA GLY A 635 32.80 9.70 -2.44
C GLY A 635 32.31 9.31 -1.04
N ILE A 636 31.02 9.07 -0.90
CA ILE A 636 30.35 8.78 0.37
C ILE A 636 30.42 7.28 0.64
N ASP A 637 30.74 6.89 1.87
CA ASP A 637 30.76 5.48 2.26
C ASP A 637 29.38 4.84 2.22
N VAL A 638 29.32 3.63 1.68
CA VAL A 638 28.12 2.80 1.59
C VAL A 638 28.12 1.80 2.73
N ILE A 639 27.27 2.05 3.72
CA ILE A 639 27.20 1.29 4.97
C ILE A 639 26.18 0.16 4.82
N LYS A 640 26.59 -1.05 5.20
CA LYS A 640 25.78 -2.28 5.12
C LYS A 640 25.70 -2.90 6.50
N GLU A 641 24.49 -3.02 7.05
CA GLU A 641 24.28 -3.56 8.39
C GLU A 641 23.02 -4.43 8.47
N PHE A 642 23.01 -5.40 9.39
CA PHE A 642 21.80 -6.16 9.72
C PHE A 642 21.20 -5.57 11.00
N LEU A 643 19.93 -5.16 10.91
CA LEU A 643 19.19 -4.57 12.02
C LEU A 643 17.92 -5.36 12.30
N ASP A 644 17.49 -5.37 13.56
CA ASP A 644 16.12 -5.76 13.88
C ASP A 644 15.14 -4.80 13.18
N ARG A 645 14.09 -5.35 12.55
CA ARG A 645 13.13 -4.59 11.74
C ARG A 645 12.57 -3.39 12.51
N SER A 646 12.16 -3.60 13.76
CA SER A 646 11.55 -2.56 14.58
C SER A 646 12.51 -1.39 14.82
N GLU A 647 13.81 -1.68 15.00
CA GLU A 647 14.85 -0.67 15.17
C GLU A 647 15.14 0.08 13.86
N ALA A 648 15.17 -0.64 12.73
CA ALA A 648 15.36 -0.03 11.42
C ALA A 648 14.20 0.93 11.07
N GLU A 649 12.95 0.48 11.23
CA GLU A 649 11.75 1.30 11.01
C GLU A 649 11.74 2.54 11.91
N LYS A 650 12.13 2.39 13.19
CA LYS A 650 12.24 3.51 14.12
C LYS A 650 13.29 4.55 13.69
N ARG A 651 14.43 4.11 13.14
CA ARG A 651 15.52 5.00 12.71
C ARG A 651 15.24 5.70 11.39
N TYR A 652 14.71 4.96 10.42
CA TYR A 652 14.70 5.36 9.02
C TYR A 652 13.29 5.55 8.45
N GLY A 653 12.26 5.08 9.15
CA GLY A 653 10.89 5.08 8.66
C GLY A 653 10.69 4.12 7.48
N PHE A 654 9.57 4.26 6.78
CA PHE A 654 9.19 3.30 5.72
C PHE A 654 9.91 3.49 4.39
N ILE A 655 10.78 4.51 4.27
CA ILE A 655 11.63 4.67 3.08
C ILE A 655 12.51 3.43 2.85
N LEU A 656 12.74 2.64 3.91
CA LEU A 656 13.37 1.33 3.86
C LEU A 656 12.75 0.40 2.80
N TYR A 657 11.46 0.55 2.50
CA TYR A 657 10.70 -0.40 1.69
C TYR A 657 10.45 0.07 0.24
N GLN A 658 11.31 0.95 -0.29
CA GLN A 658 11.31 1.32 -1.71
C GLN A 658 11.42 0.07 -2.60
N GLY A 659 12.43 -0.77 -2.38
CA GLY A 659 12.61 -2.06 -3.07
C GLY A 659 11.62 -3.17 -2.68
N GLY A 660 10.59 -2.85 -1.89
CA GLY A 660 9.64 -3.80 -1.33
C GLY A 660 9.95 -4.21 0.11
N VAL A 661 8.98 -4.86 0.74
CA VAL A 661 9.10 -5.28 2.15
C VAL A 661 9.83 -6.62 2.24
N PRO A 662 11.03 -6.69 2.85
CA PRO A 662 11.73 -7.95 3.07
C PRO A 662 10.96 -8.82 4.09
N GLU A 663 11.29 -10.10 4.17
CA GLU A 663 10.76 -11.01 5.20
C GLU A 663 11.68 -11.10 6.41
N GLY A 664 11.16 -11.63 7.51
CA GLY A 664 11.93 -11.94 8.71
C GLY A 664 12.13 -10.77 9.68
N ARG A 665 12.68 -11.12 10.84
CA ARG A 665 12.90 -10.21 11.96
C ARG A 665 14.11 -9.30 11.78
N THR A 666 15.18 -9.84 11.20
CA THR A 666 16.40 -9.10 10.92
C THR A 666 16.40 -8.74 9.44
N ILE A 667 16.56 -7.47 9.13
CA ILE A 667 16.61 -6.97 7.75
C ILE A 667 18.00 -6.40 7.47
N ARG A 668 18.48 -6.61 6.24
CA ARG A 668 19.72 -5.99 5.76
C ARG A 668 19.42 -4.59 5.28
N VAL A 669 20.06 -3.61 5.91
CA VAL A 669 19.94 -2.18 5.57
C VAL A 669 21.21 -1.74 4.85
N VAL A 670 21.01 -1.12 3.68
CA VAL A 670 22.05 -0.45 2.91
C VAL A 670 21.81 1.04 3.00
N ARG A 671 22.82 1.78 3.43
CA ARG A 671 22.74 3.22 3.72
C ARG A 671 23.86 3.96 3.05
N ILE A 672 23.49 4.99 2.30
CA ILE A 672 24.40 6.03 1.82
C ILE A 672 24.05 7.31 2.62
N PRO A 673 24.85 7.71 3.63
CA PRO A 673 24.57 8.85 4.49
C PRO A 673 24.13 10.10 3.72
N ASP A 674 23.05 10.75 4.18
CA ASP A 674 22.44 11.96 3.58
C ASP A 674 21.98 11.82 2.11
N VAL A 675 21.95 10.59 1.61
CA VAL A 675 21.54 10.24 0.24
C VAL A 675 20.35 9.31 0.28
N ASP A 676 20.51 8.11 0.81
CA ASP A 676 19.49 7.06 0.73
C ASP A 676 19.67 5.98 1.81
N VAL A 677 18.57 5.32 2.17
CA VAL A 677 18.58 4.18 3.10
C VAL A 677 17.43 3.23 2.76
N GLU A 678 17.78 1.98 2.46
CA GLU A 678 16.84 0.97 1.99
C GLU A 678 17.15 -0.40 2.59
N ALA A 679 16.11 -1.21 2.77
CA ALA A 679 16.27 -2.62 3.06
C ALA A 679 16.58 -3.35 1.75
N CYS A 680 17.87 -3.64 1.49
CA CYS A 680 18.33 -4.19 0.23
C CYS A 680 19.19 -5.44 0.43
N GLY A 681 18.85 -6.49 -0.32
CA GLY A 681 19.57 -7.76 -0.34
C GLY A 681 20.71 -7.83 -1.36
N GLY A 682 20.95 -6.79 -2.17
CA GLY A 682 21.95 -6.84 -3.24
C GLY A 682 23.39 -6.65 -2.79
N THR A 683 24.32 -6.88 -3.73
CA THR A 683 25.74 -6.54 -3.55
C THR A 683 25.98 -5.08 -3.92
N HIS A 684 26.68 -4.33 -3.06
CA HIS A 684 26.97 -2.92 -3.27
C HIS A 684 28.45 -2.62 -3.12
N LEU A 685 28.88 -1.53 -3.76
CA LEU A 685 30.19 -0.94 -3.57
C LEU A 685 30.40 -0.48 -2.11
N ASP A 686 31.63 -0.17 -1.73
CA ASP A 686 31.96 0.38 -0.42
C ASP A 686 31.90 1.91 -0.41
N ASN A 687 32.08 2.55 -1.57
CA ASN A 687 32.05 4.00 -1.69
C ASN A 687 31.37 4.46 -3.00
N THR A 688 30.61 5.56 -2.95
CA THR A 688 29.90 6.07 -4.15
C THR A 688 30.81 6.49 -5.28
N SER A 689 32.08 6.85 -5.02
CA SER A 689 33.05 7.22 -6.05
C SER A 689 33.46 6.04 -6.94
N GLU A 690 33.33 4.80 -6.47
CA GLU A 690 33.61 3.60 -7.26
C GLU A 690 32.59 3.38 -8.38
N VAL A 691 31.44 4.08 -8.34
CA VAL A 691 30.51 4.14 -9.47
C VAL A 691 31.14 4.87 -10.67
N GLU A 692 32.10 5.77 -10.41
CA GLU A 692 32.86 6.60 -11.36
C GLU A 692 32.02 7.63 -12.13
N ARG A 693 31.02 7.19 -12.88
CA ARG A 693 30.16 8.03 -13.71
C ARG A 693 28.81 7.37 -13.92
N ILE A 694 27.75 8.17 -13.89
CA ILE A 694 26.39 7.75 -14.27
C ILE A 694 25.96 8.56 -15.49
N ARG A 695 25.37 7.90 -16.50
CA ARG A 695 24.74 8.54 -17.66
C ARG A 695 23.31 8.04 -17.78
N ILE A 696 22.34 8.94 -17.82
CA ILE A 696 20.95 8.62 -18.14
C ILE A 696 20.81 8.57 -19.65
N VAL A 697 20.45 7.39 -20.16
CA VAL A 697 20.27 7.15 -21.60
C VAL A 697 18.95 7.74 -22.07
N ARG A 698 17.88 7.53 -21.30
CA ARG A 698 16.53 8.04 -21.60
C ARG A 698 15.62 7.99 -20.39
N GLY A 699 14.64 8.88 -20.37
CA GLY A 699 13.46 8.81 -19.51
C GLY A 699 12.22 8.51 -20.36
N GLU A 700 11.36 7.60 -19.93
CA GLU A 700 10.12 7.28 -20.63
C GLU A 700 8.95 7.06 -19.68
N ARG A 701 7.73 7.33 -20.15
CA ARG A 701 6.50 7.02 -19.43
C ARG A 701 6.08 5.58 -19.75
N ILE A 702 6.08 4.71 -18.75
CA ILE A 702 5.64 3.31 -18.92
C ILE A 702 4.12 3.23 -18.95
N GLN A 703 3.50 3.91 -17.99
CA GLN A 703 2.07 4.06 -17.89
C GLN A 703 1.74 5.31 -17.06
N ASP A 704 0.46 5.67 -16.99
CA ASP A 704 0.03 6.75 -16.12
C ASP A 704 0.52 6.54 -14.69
N GLY A 705 1.19 7.57 -14.15
CA GLY A 705 1.71 7.56 -12.79
C GLY A 705 3.02 6.82 -12.60
N VAL A 706 3.60 6.17 -13.63
CA VAL A 706 4.88 5.44 -13.54
C VAL A 706 5.81 5.81 -14.69
N ASP A 707 6.94 6.42 -14.34
CA ASP A 707 8.01 6.76 -15.26
C ASP A 707 9.22 5.85 -15.03
N ARG A 708 10.03 5.66 -16.08
CA ARG A 708 11.26 4.87 -16.09
C ARG A 708 12.43 5.75 -16.50
N VAL A 709 13.53 5.60 -15.79
CA VAL A 709 14.85 6.08 -16.20
C VAL A 709 15.72 4.88 -16.54
N VAL A 710 16.29 4.87 -17.74
CA VAL A 710 17.32 3.90 -18.15
C VAL A 710 18.68 4.59 -18.07
N PHE A 711 19.61 3.99 -17.33
CA PHE A 711 20.92 4.58 -17.08
C PHE A 711 22.03 3.55 -17.16
N VAL A 712 23.26 4.06 -17.29
CA VAL A 712 24.49 3.28 -17.34
C VAL A 712 25.43 3.79 -16.26
N ALA A 713 26.06 2.87 -15.52
CA ALA A 713 27.00 3.16 -14.46
C ALA A 713 28.39 2.56 -14.76
N GLY A 714 29.44 3.27 -14.38
CA GLY A 714 30.84 2.88 -14.62
C GLY A 714 31.42 3.55 -15.85
N LYS A 715 32.67 4.01 -15.74
CA LYS A 715 33.35 4.77 -16.79
C LYS A 715 33.40 4.02 -18.12
N GLU A 716 33.81 2.76 -18.10
CA GLU A 716 33.94 1.93 -19.30
C GLU A 716 32.60 1.68 -20.00
N ASN A 717 31.54 1.40 -19.23
CA ASN A 717 30.19 1.20 -19.78
C ASN A 717 29.66 2.49 -20.42
N VAL A 718 29.87 3.64 -19.77
CA VAL A 718 29.47 4.94 -20.31
C VAL A 718 30.24 5.28 -21.58
N GLU A 719 31.57 5.12 -21.60
CA GLU A 719 32.40 5.38 -22.80
C GLU A 719 32.02 4.46 -23.97
N ARG A 720 31.71 3.19 -23.69
CA ARG A 720 31.22 2.23 -24.68
C ARG A 720 29.87 2.66 -25.25
N MET A 721 28.95 3.15 -24.42
CA MET A 721 27.66 3.64 -24.86
C MET A 721 27.79 4.91 -25.73
N GLU A 722 28.57 5.89 -25.26
CA GLU A 722 28.82 7.14 -26.00
C GLU A 722 29.49 6.87 -27.36
N SER A 723 30.38 5.88 -27.42
CA SER A 723 31.00 5.45 -28.68
C SER A 723 29.97 4.84 -29.64
N LYS A 724 29.06 4.00 -29.15
CA LYS A 724 27.96 3.43 -29.96
C LYS A 724 26.99 4.51 -30.45
N GLU A 725 26.63 5.48 -29.61
CA GLU A 725 25.79 6.62 -29.99
C GLU A 725 26.44 7.44 -31.11
N LYS A 726 27.74 7.73 -30.97
CA LYS A 726 28.52 8.47 -31.97
C LYS A 726 28.63 7.70 -33.29
N GLU A 727 28.84 6.38 -33.25
CA GLU A 727 28.87 5.54 -34.46
C GLU A 727 27.51 5.51 -35.16
N ASN A 728 26.42 5.35 -34.40
CA ASN A 728 25.06 5.39 -34.93
C ASN A 728 24.74 6.75 -35.56
N LEU A 729 25.10 7.84 -34.89
CA LEU A 729 24.98 9.20 -35.41
C LEU A 729 25.75 9.36 -36.72
N ASN A 730 27.02 8.96 -36.76
CA ASN A 730 27.83 9.00 -37.98
C ASN A 730 27.22 8.17 -39.12
N ARG A 731 26.64 7.00 -38.82
CA ARG A 731 25.94 6.17 -39.81
C ARG A 731 24.71 6.87 -40.38
N ILE A 732 23.94 7.55 -39.52
CA ILE A 732 22.77 8.34 -39.93
C ILE A 732 23.21 9.52 -40.78
N VAL A 733 24.20 10.30 -40.32
CA VAL A 733 24.81 11.43 -41.04
C VAL A 733 25.25 10.97 -42.43
N ASN A 734 26.06 9.91 -42.52
CA ASN A 734 26.55 9.39 -43.80
C ASN A 734 25.43 9.00 -44.76
N LYS A 735 24.36 8.35 -44.27
CA LYS A 735 23.19 8.03 -45.10
C LYS A 735 22.47 9.28 -45.59
N LEU A 736 22.27 10.26 -44.72
CA LEU A 736 21.60 11.51 -45.07
C LEU A 736 22.44 12.38 -46.02
N SER A 737 23.76 12.41 -45.84
CA SER A 737 24.70 13.15 -46.68
C SER A 737 24.69 12.71 -48.14
N THR A 738 24.19 11.50 -48.45
CA THR A 738 23.99 11.07 -49.84
C THR A 738 22.85 11.80 -50.56
N ARG A 739 21.91 12.41 -49.80
CA ARG A 739 20.71 13.07 -50.33
C ARG A 739 20.59 14.54 -49.91
N PHE A 740 21.27 14.95 -48.85
CA PHE A 740 21.12 16.27 -48.25
C PHE A 740 22.47 16.85 -47.79
N VAL A 741 22.65 18.17 -47.95
CA VAL A 741 23.80 18.88 -47.36
C VAL A 741 23.47 19.27 -45.93
N ILE A 742 24.13 18.65 -44.96
CA ILE A 742 23.93 18.88 -43.52
C ILE A 742 24.80 20.08 -43.07
N LYS A 743 24.19 21.12 -42.49
CA LYS A 743 24.90 22.32 -41.98
C LYS A 743 25.24 22.25 -40.49
N GLU A 744 24.29 21.82 -39.69
CA GLU A 744 24.38 21.79 -38.22
C GLU A 744 23.75 20.47 -37.74
N ILE A 745 24.37 19.89 -36.71
CA ILE A 745 23.90 18.72 -35.99
C ILE A 745 23.75 19.15 -34.54
N GLU A 746 22.52 19.21 -34.05
CA GLU A 746 22.24 19.37 -32.63
C GLU A 746 21.78 18.01 -32.09
N SER A 747 22.46 17.54 -31.04
CA SER A 747 22.11 16.31 -30.33
C SER A 747 21.66 16.69 -28.93
N ASP A 748 20.40 16.42 -28.62
CA ASP A 748 19.84 16.57 -27.27
C ASP A 748 18.95 15.36 -26.96
N ALA A 749 18.82 15.01 -25.69
CA ALA A 749 18.26 13.76 -25.16
C ALA A 749 17.07 13.21 -25.98
N GLY A 750 17.35 12.30 -26.93
CA GLY A 750 16.35 11.55 -27.71
C GLY A 750 16.14 11.95 -29.18
N TYR A 751 16.82 12.98 -29.71
CA TYR A 751 16.75 13.34 -31.12
C TYR A 751 18.02 13.98 -31.68
N VAL A 752 18.18 13.86 -33.00
CA VAL A 752 19.23 14.54 -33.76
C VAL A 752 18.57 15.44 -34.78
N LEU A 753 18.83 16.74 -34.67
CA LEU A 753 18.32 17.72 -35.63
C LEU A 753 19.31 17.87 -36.78
N PHE A 754 18.84 17.68 -38.02
CA PHE A 754 19.63 17.94 -39.22
C PHE A 754 19.08 19.15 -39.97
N ARG A 755 19.92 20.19 -40.11
CA ARG A 755 19.60 21.33 -40.97
C ARG A 755 20.08 21.09 -42.39
N VAL A 756 19.16 21.00 -43.36
CA VAL A 756 19.46 20.66 -44.76
C VAL A 756 19.14 21.79 -45.76
N TYR A 757 19.80 21.82 -46.93
CA TYR A 757 19.55 22.84 -47.97
C TYR A 757 18.07 22.82 -48.45
N HIS A 758 17.49 24.01 -48.64
CA HIS A 758 16.06 24.37 -48.81
C HIS A 758 15.26 24.72 -47.54
N GLY A 759 15.89 24.82 -46.37
CA GLY A 759 15.21 25.33 -45.16
C GLY A 759 14.26 24.31 -44.51
N CYS A 760 14.27 23.06 -44.97
CA CYS A 760 13.61 21.95 -44.30
C CYS A 760 14.45 21.47 -43.12
N PHE A 761 13.78 21.20 -41.99
CA PHE A 761 14.37 20.49 -40.85
C PHE A 761 14.09 19.00 -40.99
N LEU A 762 15.14 18.17 -40.89
CA LEU A 762 14.96 16.73 -40.75
C LEU A 762 15.02 16.38 -39.26
N PHE A 763 13.92 15.83 -38.73
CA PHE A 763 13.86 15.27 -37.40
C PHE A 763 14.12 13.77 -37.48
N LEU A 764 15.14 13.29 -36.76
CA LEU A 764 15.36 11.88 -36.52
C LEU A 764 15.24 11.60 -35.03
N LEU A 765 14.21 10.83 -34.70
CA LEU A 765 14.07 10.22 -33.37
C LEU A 765 15.18 9.17 -33.24
N THR A 766 16.00 9.27 -32.19
CA THR A 766 16.97 8.23 -31.85
C THR A 766 16.24 7.13 -31.08
N GLY A 767 15.46 6.33 -31.79
CA GLY A 767 14.75 5.16 -31.29
C GLY A 767 15.05 3.95 -32.18
#